data_AF-A0A673UP11-F1
#
_entry.id   AF-A0A673UP11-F1
#
_cell.length_a   1.000
_cell.length_b   1.000
_cell.length_c   1.000
_cell.angle_alpha   90.00
_cell.angle_beta   90.00
_cell.angle_gamma   90.00
#
_symmetry.space_group_name_H-M   'P 1'
#
loop_
_entity.id
_entity.type
_entity.pdbx_description
1 polymer ?
#
loop_
_entity_poly.entity_id
_entity_poly.type
_entity_poly.pdbx_seq_one_letter_code
_entity_poly.pdbx_strand_id
1 'polypeptide(L)'
;MLLFCCAPSPGAYDVTTSEVVKGPVSFQKSQRFKKQKESQQNLNVDKDITLPASARKVKTLGLKESQKNDKDLKMLEKEIRVLVQERGAQDKRIQDLEAELEKTEAKLNAAVREKTSLSASNASLEKQLIELTRTNELLKSKFSEDGNQKTMRILSLELMKLRNKRETKIRSMMAKQEGMEVKLQVTQKNLEESQGKIAQLEGKLVSVEKDKIDEKSETEKLLEYIEEISCASDQVEKYKLDIAQLEENLKEKNHEVFSLKQSFEENVAILSKQVEDLNAKCQLLEKEKEDLINRSREQNETLNSEMQNIKEKLTLEKEEHEKLRQKKLKTDSLLHQEKELSSSLQQKLGSFQEEMMKERNLFEKELKQTLEELDKLQQKEEQAERLVTQLEEETKSRAEELKLLEEKLKGKEAELGKSNAAHAQATLLLQERYQSTVQNLGDLTAQFESYKAVTASEIQDLKLENSALQERAASAEKSAEDVQHQILATESANQEYARMLLDLQTKLTLKEAEIKEITVSSLKTITDLQNQLRQQGEEFRKQVEEEAARKAGKENTVAEVTEEMNKWRLLYEELYNKTKPFQLQLDAFEAEKQALLNEHGAAQEQLNKLRDSYAKLLGHQNLKQKIKHVVKLKDENSQLKSEVSKLRTQLAKKKQSETKLQEELNKVLGIKHFDPSKAFLHESKENFALKTPLKEGNTNCC
;
A
#
# COMPACT_ATOMS: atom_id res chain seq x y z
N MET A 1 -4.74 -115.67 -71.90
CA MET A 1 -4.55 -116.49 -70.67
C MET A 1 -4.37 -115.49 -69.54
N LEU A 2 -5.13 -115.59 -68.44
CA LEU A 2 -5.33 -114.53 -67.42
C LEU A 2 -6.06 -113.28 -68.00
N LEU A 3 -7.25 -112.79 -67.59
CA LEU A 3 -8.14 -112.79 -66.39
C LEU A 3 -7.95 -111.67 -65.34
N PHE A 4 -9.09 -111.25 -64.78
CA PHE A 4 -9.43 -110.07 -63.95
C PHE A 4 -9.62 -108.75 -64.74
N CYS A 5 -10.77 -108.04 -64.77
CA CYS A 5 -11.89 -107.77 -63.82
C CYS A 5 -11.51 -106.76 -62.70
N CYS A 6 -12.32 -105.78 -62.27
CA CYS A 6 -13.68 -105.30 -62.62
C CYS A 6 -13.90 -103.88 -61.98
N ALA A 7 -14.97 -103.07 -62.13
CA ALA A 7 -16.27 -103.12 -62.85
C ALA A 7 -16.78 -101.65 -63.12
N PRO A 8 -17.88 -101.42 -63.88
CA PRO A 8 -18.29 -100.09 -64.39
C PRO A 8 -19.73 -99.62 -64.04
N SER A 9 -20.14 -98.45 -64.59
CA SER A 9 -21.55 -98.04 -64.89
C SER A 9 -22.45 -97.67 -63.70
N PRO A 10 -23.66 -97.05 -63.91
CA PRO A 10 -24.35 -96.61 -65.15
C PRO A 10 -24.57 -95.07 -65.23
N GLY A 11 -25.14 -94.49 -66.30
CA GLY A 11 -25.55 -95.04 -67.60
C GLY A 11 -26.38 -94.06 -68.45
N ALA A 12 -26.72 -94.51 -69.65
CA ALA A 12 -27.55 -93.95 -70.75
C ALA A 12 -28.75 -93.03 -70.35
N TYR A 13 -29.25 -92.12 -71.20
CA TYR A 13 -29.46 -92.25 -72.66
C TYR A 13 -29.19 -90.98 -73.50
N ASP A 14 -29.10 -91.21 -74.81
CA ASP A 14 -29.11 -90.24 -75.92
C ASP A 14 -30.55 -90.05 -76.48
N VAL A 15 -30.70 -89.30 -77.58
CA VAL A 15 -31.84 -89.14 -78.49
C VAL A 15 -32.73 -87.89 -78.26
N THR A 16 -32.46 -86.89 -79.12
CA THR A 16 -33.35 -85.94 -79.86
C THR A 16 -34.87 -85.94 -79.55
N THR A 17 -35.63 -84.83 -79.59
CA THR A 17 -35.67 -83.75 -80.62
C THR A 17 -36.27 -82.42 -80.09
N SER A 18 -36.02 -81.32 -80.82
CA SER A 18 -36.91 -80.16 -81.16
C SER A 18 -37.78 -79.40 -80.13
N GLU A 19 -37.81 -78.08 -80.37
CA GLU A 19 -38.94 -77.13 -80.23
C GLU A 19 -39.37 -76.51 -78.86
N VAL A 20 -39.05 -75.21 -78.73
CA VAL A 20 -40.02 -74.08 -78.58
C VAL A 20 -40.68 -73.77 -77.20
N VAL A 21 -40.30 -72.58 -76.68
CA VAL A 21 -41.13 -71.56 -75.97
C VAL A 21 -41.25 -71.49 -74.41
N LYS A 22 -40.96 -70.27 -73.91
CA LYS A 22 -41.34 -69.61 -72.63
C LYS A 22 -40.83 -70.17 -71.28
N GLY A 23 -40.66 -69.24 -70.31
CA GLY A 23 -40.67 -69.53 -68.85
C GLY A 23 -42.12 -69.55 -68.32
N PRO A 24 -42.46 -69.03 -67.10
CA PRO A 24 -41.71 -68.10 -66.23
C PRO A 24 -41.89 -68.39 -64.69
N VAL A 25 -41.77 -67.35 -63.84
CA VAL A 25 -42.35 -67.19 -62.47
C VAL A 25 -41.49 -67.57 -61.22
N SER A 26 -41.68 -66.76 -60.17
CA SER A 26 -41.10 -66.74 -58.81
C SER A 26 -41.84 -67.64 -57.79
N PHE A 27 -41.27 -68.01 -56.62
CA PHE A 27 -41.55 -67.45 -55.26
C PHE A 27 -41.29 -68.53 -54.16
N GLN A 28 -41.17 -68.28 -52.84
CA GLN A 28 -40.65 -67.16 -52.00
C GLN A 28 -40.66 -67.59 -50.50
N LYS A 29 -39.96 -66.84 -49.62
CA LYS A 29 -40.13 -66.72 -48.14
C LYS A 29 -39.70 -67.88 -47.21
N SER A 30 -38.97 -67.49 -46.16
CA SER A 30 -39.45 -67.59 -44.76
C SER A 30 -38.75 -66.54 -43.86
N GLN A 31 -39.11 -66.41 -42.58
CA GLN A 31 -40.20 -65.54 -42.09
C GLN A 31 -40.02 -65.16 -40.60
N ARG A 32 -40.45 -63.95 -40.17
CA ARG A 32 -40.89 -63.46 -38.81
C ARG A 32 -40.53 -61.97 -38.66
N PHE A 33 -41.38 -61.01 -38.26
CA PHE A 33 -42.85 -60.89 -38.12
C PHE A 33 -43.24 -59.48 -38.64
N LYS A 34 -44.33 -59.26 -39.42
CA LYS A 34 -45.69 -58.78 -39.01
C LYS A 34 -45.67 -57.64 -37.97
N LYS A 35 -46.43 -56.53 -38.07
CA LYS A 35 -47.55 -56.02 -38.95
C LYS A 35 -47.50 -54.45 -38.88
N GLN A 36 -48.27 -53.55 -39.53
CA GLN A 36 -49.46 -53.58 -40.42
C GLN A 36 -49.54 -52.28 -41.29
N LYS A 37 -50.48 -52.26 -42.24
CA LYS A 37 -51.14 -51.11 -42.92
C LYS A 37 -52.10 -50.33 -41.95
N GLU A 38 -52.75 -49.20 -42.26
CA GLU A 38 -53.17 -48.65 -43.57
C GLU A 38 -53.56 -47.13 -43.53
N SER A 39 -53.70 -46.51 -44.72
CA SER A 39 -54.57 -45.36 -45.09
C SER A 39 -54.62 -44.01 -44.31
N GLN A 40 -54.08 -42.97 -44.97
CA GLN A 40 -54.70 -41.66 -45.33
C GLN A 40 -55.22 -40.61 -44.29
N GLN A 41 -54.97 -39.34 -44.67
CA GLN A 41 -55.68 -38.07 -44.40
C GLN A 41 -55.48 -37.23 -43.11
N ASN A 42 -54.94 -36.03 -43.34
CA ASN A 42 -55.41 -34.69 -42.91
C ASN A 42 -55.12 -34.11 -41.50
N LEU A 43 -54.94 -32.77 -41.52
CA LEU A 43 -54.79 -31.78 -40.42
C LEU A 43 -53.46 -31.85 -39.63
N ASN A 44 -52.65 -30.79 -39.36
CA ASN A 44 -52.76 -29.30 -39.26
C ASN A 44 -52.70 -28.80 -37.79
N VAL A 45 -52.29 -27.52 -37.59
CA VAL A 45 -52.19 -26.74 -36.33
C VAL A 45 -50.85 -26.82 -35.54
N ASP A 46 -49.87 -26.01 -35.96
CA ASP A 46 -49.48 -24.73 -35.32
C ASP A 46 -49.16 -24.65 -33.78
N LYS A 47 -47.98 -24.09 -33.43
CA LYS A 47 -47.81 -22.96 -32.46
C LYS A 47 -46.38 -22.39 -32.28
N ASP A 48 -46.32 -21.07 -32.11
CA ASP A 48 -45.14 -20.23 -31.75
C ASP A 48 -44.65 -20.35 -30.29
N ILE A 49 -43.48 -19.73 -29.98
CA ILE A 49 -43.34 -18.72 -28.90
C ILE A 49 -42.09 -17.80 -29.10
N THR A 50 -42.39 -16.58 -29.59
CA THR A 50 -42.04 -15.22 -29.11
C THR A 50 -40.66 -14.82 -28.52
N LEU A 51 -40.22 -13.62 -28.92
CA LEU A 51 -39.20 -12.72 -28.31
C LEU A 51 -39.60 -12.16 -26.91
N PRO A 52 -38.70 -11.41 -26.24
CA PRO A 52 -39.08 -10.07 -25.76
C PRO A 52 -38.00 -8.98 -25.92
N ALA A 53 -38.34 -7.71 -25.63
CA ALA A 53 -37.41 -6.56 -25.72
C ALA A 53 -37.76 -5.38 -24.77
N SER A 54 -36.81 -4.45 -24.61
CA SER A 54 -36.96 -3.02 -24.19
C SER A 54 -36.97 -2.63 -22.70
N ALA A 55 -35.90 -1.92 -22.28
CA ALA A 55 -35.85 -0.90 -21.21
C ALA A 55 -34.47 -0.18 -21.26
N ARG A 56 -34.26 1.11 -20.92
CA ARG A 56 -35.11 2.32 -20.89
C ARG A 56 -34.17 3.56 -20.94
N LYS A 57 -34.62 4.74 -21.39
CA LYS A 57 -33.80 5.97 -21.48
C LYS A 57 -33.43 6.56 -20.11
N VAL A 58 -32.23 7.15 -20.01
CA VAL A 58 -31.90 8.26 -19.10
C VAL A 58 -31.15 9.36 -19.90
N LYS A 59 -31.33 10.63 -19.53
CA LYS A 59 -30.56 11.79 -20.00
C LYS A 59 -29.91 12.48 -18.79
N THR A 60 -28.83 13.24 -19.02
CA THR A 60 -28.76 14.73 -19.02
C THR A 60 -27.43 15.22 -18.43
N LEU A 61 -27.00 16.41 -18.87
CA LEU A 61 -25.94 17.26 -18.30
C LEU A 61 -24.49 16.74 -18.43
N GLY A 62 -23.58 17.70 -18.44
CA GLY A 62 -22.14 17.51 -18.37
C GLY A 62 -21.46 18.85 -18.14
N LEU A 63 -20.26 18.84 -17.57
CA LEU A 63 -19.39 20.02 -17.52
C LEU A 63 -17.92 19.60 -17.37
N LYS A 64 -17.08 20.19 -18.23
CA LYS A 64 -15.65 20.52 -18.06
C LYS A 64 -14.62 19.47 -17.57
N GLU A 65 -13.62 19.30 -18.44
CA GLU A 65 -12.18 19.43 -18.14
C GLU A 65 -11.48 18.41 -17.23
N SER A 66 -10.70 17.53 -17.85
CA SER A 66 -9.24 17.72 -17.82
C SER A 66 -8.61 17.31 -19.17
N GLN A 67 -7.47 17.90 -19.52
CA GLN A 67 -6.88 17.77 -20.86
C GLN A 67 -5.69 16.80 -20.88
N LYS A 68 -5.72 15.82 -21.79
CA LYS A 68 -4.61 15.46 -22.71
C LYS A 68 -5.00 14.37 -23.72
N ASN A 69 -4.25 14.31 -24.82
CA ASN A 69 -4.19 13.20 -25.80
C ASN A 69 -5.40 12.94 -26.74
N ASP A 70 -6.16 13.98 -27.10
CA ASP A 70 -7.14 13.95 -28.23
C ASP A 70 -6.53 13.54 -29.59
N LYS A 71 -5.23 13.79 -29.79
CA LYS A 71 -4.50 13.35 -30.99
C LYS A 71 -4.38 11.83 -31.08
N ASP A 72 -4.10 11.17 -29.95
CA ASP A 72 -3.76 9.75 -29.92
C ASP A 72 -5.03 8.91 -30.13
N LEU A 73 -6.15 9.34 -29.55
CA LEU A 73 -7.48 8.80 -29.86
C LEU A 73 -7.81 8.89 -31.36
N LYS A 74 -7.51 10.02 -32.01
CA LYS A 74 -7.74 10.21 -33.46
C LYS A 74 -6.74 9.48 -34.35
N MET A 75 -5.58 9.07 -33.84
CA MET A 75 -4.68 8.15 -34.52
C MET A 75 -5.20 6.71 -34.39
N LEU A 76 -5.57 6.29 -33.18
CA LEU A 76 -6.13 4.96 -32.91
C LEU A 76 -7.45 4.72 -33.67
N GLU A 77 -8.32 5.74 -33.78
CA GLU A 77 -9.57 5.68 -34.58
C GLU A 77 -9.30 5.63 -36.11
N LYS A 78 -8.08 5.96 -36.57
CA LYS A 78 -7.66 5.74 -37.96
C LYS A 78 -7.05 4.36 -38.14
N GLU A 79 -6.17 3.97 -37.23
CA GLU A 79 -5.51 2.66 -37.18
C GLU A 79 -6.55 1.52 -37.11
N ILE A 80 -7.55 1.62 -36.23
CA ILE A 80 -8.68 0.68 -36.17
C ILE A 80 -9.45 0.63 -37.51
N ARG A 81 -9.61 1.75 -38.22
CA ARG A 81 -10.26 1.78 -39.54
C ARG A 81 -9.41 1.09 -40.62
N VAL A 82 -8.09 1.26 -40.59
CA VAL A 82 -7.17 0.56 -41.49
C VAL A 82 -7.19 -0.94 -41.19
N LEU A 83 -7.02 -1.35 -39.92
CA LEU A 83 -7.06 -2.76 -39.51
C LEU A 83 -8.39 -3.45 -39.84
N VAL A 84 -9.53 -2.73 -39.77
CA VAL A 84 -10.83 -3.27 -40.20
C VAL A 84 -10.92 -3.42 -41.73
N GLN A 85 -10.29 -2.52 -42.51
CA GLN A 85 -10.19 -2.66 -43.97
C GLN A 85 -9.24 -3.79 -44.37
N GLU A 86 -8.09 -3.92 -43.70
CA GLU A 86 -7.13 -4.98 -43.91
C GLU A 86 -7.72 -6.35 -43.56
N ARG A 87 -8.43 -6.46 -42.42
CA ARG A 87 -9.17 -7.68 -42.09
C ARG A 87 -10.22 -7.99 -43.16
N GLY A 88 -11.03 -7.01 -43.59
CA GLY A 88 -12.00 -7.23 -44.68
C GLY A 88 -11.36 -7.67 -46.01
N ALA A 89 -10.12 -7.27 -46.29
CA ALA A 89 -9.35 -7.73 -47.44
C ALA A 89 -8.74 -9.15 -47.24
N GLN A 90 -8.39 -9.51 -46.00
CA GLN A 90 -7.98 -10.87 -45.63
C GLN A 90 -9.17 -11.84 -45.66
N ASP A 91 -10.29 -11.49 -45.02
CA ASP A 91 -11.56 -12.21 -45.01
C ASP A 91 -11.98 -12.55 -46.45
N LYS A 92 -11.88 -11.58 -47.38
CA LYS A 92 -12.17 -11.82 -48.81
C LYS A 92 -11.15 -12.75 -49.49
N ARG A 93 -9.85 -12.59 -49.25
CA ARG A 93 -8.82 -13.51 -49.79
C ARG A 93 -9.01 -14.94 -49.31
N ILE A 94 -9.49 -15.13 -48.07
CA ILE A 94 -9.82 -16.46 -47.53
C ILE A 94 -10.98 -17.05 -48.34
N GLN A 95 -12.08 -16.31 -48.55
CA GLN A 95 -13.20 -16.76 -49.39
C GLN A 95 -12.80 -17.07 -50.84
N ASP A 96 -11.95 -16.24 -51.45
CA ASP A 96 -11.44 -16.48 -52.81
C ASP A 96 -10.59 -17.77 -52.90
N LEU A 97 -9.82 -18.10 -51.83
CA LEU A 97 -9.04 -19.33 -51.73
C LEU A 97 -9.88 -20.56 -51.40
N GLU A 98 -10.89 -20.44 -50.54
CA GLU A 98 -11.86 -21.50 -50.22
C GLU A 98 -12.63 -21.93 -51.48
N ALA A 99 -13.06 -20.96 -52.31
CA ALA A 99 -13.77 -21.21 -53.56
C ALA A 99 -12.89 -21.91 -54.63
N GLU A 100 -11.61 -21.53 -54.77
CA GLU A 100 -10.69 -22.28 -55.64
C GLU A 100 -10.36 -23.67 -55.08
N LEU A 101 -10.32 -23.84 -53.76
CA LEU A 101 -10.11 -25.16 -53.13
C LEU A 101 -11.29 -26.10 -53.44
N GLU A 102 -12.53 -25.69 -53.18
CA GLU A 102 -13.75 -26.47 -53.53
C GLU A 102 -13.78 -26.85 -55.01
N LYS A 103 -13.41 -25.90 -55.88
CA LYS A 103 -13.30 -26.09 -57.34
C LYS A 103 -12.18 -27.05 -57.75
N THR A 104 -11.07 -27.13 -57.02
CA THR A 104 -10.02 -28.15 -57.23
C THR A 104 -10.44 -29.52 -56.69
N GLU A 105 -11.13 -29.58 -55.55
CA GLU A 105 -11.67 -30.81 -54.99
C GLU A 105 -12.76 -31.41 -55.90
N ALA A 106 -13.61 -30.59 -56.50
CA ALA A 106 -14.59 -31.03 -57.51
C ALA A 106 -13.90 -31.66 -58.74
N LYS A 107 -12.79 -31.07 -59.22
CA LYS A 107 -11.98 -31.64 -60.32
C LYS A 107 -11.31 -32.96 -59.93
N LEU A 108 -10.75 -33.04 -58.72
CA LEU A 108 -10.15 -34.27 -58.19
C LEU A 108 -11.19 -35.39 -58.10
N ASN A 109 -12.38 -35.10 -57.57
CA ASN A 109 -13.49 -36.04 -57.50
C ASN A 109 -13.98 -36.51 -58.88
N ALA A 110 -13.97 -35.64 -59.90
CA ALA A 110 -14.25 -36.04 -61.28
C ALA A 110 -13.18 -37.01 -61.82
N ALA A 111 -11.89 -36.68 -61.67
CA ALA A 111 -10.79 -37.54 -62.11
C ALA A 111 -10.74 -38.90 -61.38
N VAL A 112 -11.13 -38.95 -60.09
CA VAL A 112 -11.27 -40.20 -59.33
C VAL A 112 -12.39 -41.08 -59.89
N ARG A 113 -13.54 -40.50 -60.28
CA ARG A 113 -14.63 -41.23 -60.93
C ARG A 113 -14.22 -41.76 -62.31
N GLU A 114 -13.52 -40.95 -63.10
CA GLU A 114 -12.98 -41.34 -64.41
C GLU A 114 -11.96 -42.48 -64.29
N LYS A 115 -10.98 -42.36 -63.39
CA LYS A 115 -10.02 -43.43 -63.06
C LYS A 115 -10.72 -44.72 -62.66
N THR A 116 -11.81 -44.64 -61.88
CA THR A 116 -12.59 -45.81 -61.46
C THR A 116 -13.29 -46.47 -62.64
N SER A 117 -13.84 -45.68 -63.57
CA SER A 117 -14.44 -46.16 -64.82
C SER A 117 -13.41 -46.86 -65.73
N LEU A 118 -12.24 -46.23 -65.94
CA LEU A 118 -11.15 -46.79 -66.73
C LEU A 118 -10.61 -48.10 -66.11
N SER A 119 -10.50 -48.17 -64.77
CA SER A 119 -10.09 -49.39 -64.07
C SER A 119 -11.09 -50.53 -64.27
N ALA A 120 -12.40 -50.25 -64.35
CA ALA A 120 -13.42 -51.25 -64.66
C ALA A 120 -13.34 -51.71 -66.13
N SER A 121 -13.00 -50.80 -67.05
CA SER A 121 -12.78 -51.13 -68.46
C SER A 121 -11.57 -52.05 -68.64
N ASN A 122 -10.43 -51.76 -67.99
CA ASN A 122 -9.26 -52.64 -68.00
C ASN A 122 -9.58 -54.05 -67.51
N ALA A 123 -10.30 -54.19 -66.38
CA ALA A 123 -10.70 -55.51 -65.87
C ALA A 123 -11.60 -56.30 -66.85
N SER A 124 -12.37 -55.61 -67.70
CA SER A 124 -13.15 -56.26 -68.76
C SER A 124 -12.31 -56.69 -69.96
N LEU A 125 -11.31 -55.89 -70.33
CA LEU A 125 -10.35 -56.19 -71.41
C LEU A 125 -9.40 -57.33 -71.01
N GLU A 126 -8.89 -57.34 -69.78
CA GLU A 126 -8.10 -58.44 -69.22
C GLU A 126 -8.86 -59.77 -69.29
N LYS A 127 -10.17 -59.75 -68.95
CA LYS A 127 -11.03 -60.93 -69.08
C LYS A 127 -11.15 -61.41 -70.53
N GLN A 128 -11.35 -60.50 -71.48
CA GLN A 128 -11.38 -60.84 -72.92
C GLN A 128 -10.03 -61.40 -73.41
N LEU A 129 -8.92 -60.88 -72.90
CA LEU A 129 -7.56 -61.35 -73.24
C LEU A 129 -7.33 -62.79 -72.77
N ILE A 130 -7.80 -63.15 -71.56
CA ILE A 130 -7.77 -64.52 -71.04
C ILE A 130 -8.64 -65.46 -71.91
N GLU A 131 -9.79 -64.99 -72.38
CA GLU A 131 -10.73 -65.75 -73.21
C GLU A 131 -10.20 -65.97 -74.64
N LEU A 132 -9.54 -64.96 -75.21
CA LEU A 132 -8.76 -65.07 -76.46
C LEU A 132 -7.53 -65.97 -76.31
N THR A 133 -6.86 -65.97 -75.16
CA THR A 133 -5.71 -66.84 -74.91
C THR A 133 -6.14 -68.31 -74.91
N ARG A 134 -7.22 -68.66 -74.21
CA ARG A 134 -7.79 -70.02 -74.19
C ARG A 134 -8.25 -70.51 -75.57
N THR A 135 -8.84 -69.64 -76.38
CA THR A 135 -9.25 -70.01 -77.75
C THR A 135 -8.06 -70.17 -78.70
N ASN A 136 -6.98 -69.40 -78.52
CA ASN A 136 -5.72 -69.57 -79.25
C ASN A 136 -5.00 -70.88 -78.85
N GLU A 137 -4.99 -71.25 -77.57
CA GLU A 137 -4.51 -72.57 -77.10
C GLU A 137 -5.35 -73.72 -77.69
N LEU A 138 -6.68 -73.59 -77.70
CA LEU A 138 -7.58 -74.58 -78.30
C LEU A 138 -7.39 -74.73 -79.82
N LEU A 139 -7.02 -73.65 -80.52
CA LEU A 139 -6.69 -73.69 -81.94
C LEU A 139 -5.31 -74.30 -82.21
N LYS A 140 -4.29 -73.97 -81.40
CA LYS A 140 -2.97 -74.63 -81.48
C LYS A 140 -3.09 -76.13 -81.23
N SER A 141 -3.96 -76.56 -80.32
CA SER A 141 -4.29 -77.97 -80.08
C SER A 141 -5.01 -78.67 -81.24
N LYS A 142 -5.36 -77.97 -82.33
CA LYS A 142 -6.05 -78.52 -83.52
C LYS A 142 -5.26 -78.40 -84.83
N PHE A 143 -4.05 -77.85 -84.81
CA PHE A 143 -3.23 -77.62 -86.01
C PHE A 143 -1.79 -78.12 -85.85
N SER A 144 -1.63 -79.37 -85.38
CA SER A 144 -0.33 -80.02 -85.21
C SER A 144 -0.36 -81.49 -85.65
N GLU A 145 -0.63 -81.72 -86.93
CA GLU A 145 -0.59 -83.04 -87.59
C GLU A 145 -0.03 -82.89 -89.02
N ASP A 146 0.93 -83.74 -89.41
CA ASP A 146 1.67 -83.68 -90.69
C ASP A 146 2.21 -85.08 -91.08
N GLY A 147 2.59 -85.29 -92.35
CA GLY A 147 3.53 -86.35 -92.75
C GLY A 147 3.04 -87.39 -93.78
N ASN A 148 2.48 -86.97 -94.91
CA ASN A 148 1.88 -87.89 -95.90
C ASN A 148 2.81 -88.24 -97.09
N GLN A 149 3.85 -89.06 -96.87
CA GLN A 149 4.83 -89.42 -97.92
C GLN A 149 5.29 -90.90 -97.84
N LYS A 150 4.59 -91.82 -98.53
CA LYS A 150 5.02 -93.24 -98.68
C LYS A 150 4.47 -94.06 -99.86
N THR A 151 3.38 -93.64 -100.51
CA THR A 151 2.60 -94.48 -101.44
C THR A 151 3.18 -94.65 -102.86
N MET A 152 4.41 -94.18 -103.10
CA MET A 152 5.06 -94.16 -104.43
C MET A 152 5.51 -95.55 -104.95
N ARG A 153 5.46 -96.62 -104.13
CA ARG A 153 6.13 -97.91 -104.41
C ARG A 153 5.30 -98.99 -105.13
N ILE A 154 4.02 -98.75 -105.41
CA ILE A 154 3.10 -99.81 -105.91
C ILE A 154 3.03 -99.90 -107.45
N LEU A 155 3.58 -98.92 -108.18
CA LEU A 155 3.60 -98.87 -109.65
C LEU A 155 4.42 -99.97 -110.34
N SER A 156 5.13 -100.84 -109.61
CA SER A 156 6.15 -101.73 -110.16
C SER A 156 5.70 -103.16 -110.51
N LEU A 157 4.46 -103.58 -110.22
CA LEU A 157 4.12 -105.02 -110.21
C LEU A 157 3.37 -105.58 -111.44
N GLU A 158 2.51 -104.81 -112.11
CA GLU A 158 1.58 -105.38 -113.12
C GLU A 158 1.97 -105.18 -114.59
N LEU A 159 3.05 -104.42 -114.87
CA LEU A 159 3.63 -104.28 -116.22
C LEU A 159 4.15 -105.60 -116.83
N MET A 160 4.19 -106.68 -116.05
CA MET A 160 4.84 -107.95 -116.40
C MET A 160 3.98 -108.92 -117.24
N LYS A 161 2.64 -108.79 -117.26
CA LYS A 161 1.74 -109.88 -117.73
C LYS A 161 1.33 -109.83 -119.20
N LEU A 162 1.21 -108.66 -119.83
CA LEU A 162 0.61 -108.54 -121.18
C LEU A 162 1.57 -108.72 -122.36
N ARG A 163 2.90 -108.70 -122.12
CA ARG A 163 3.92 -108.78 -123.19
C ARG A 163 3.94 -110.11 -123.94
N ASN A 164 3.62 -111.22 -123.25
CA ASN A 164 3.96 -112.58 -123.69
C ASN A 164 3.09 -113.18 -124.83
N LYS A 165 2.23 -112.39 -125.50
CA LYS A 165 1.21 -112.90 -126.44
C LYS A 165 1.45 -112.58 -127.93
N ARG A 166 2.51 -111.83 -128.28
CA ARG A 166 2.77 -111.33 -129.65
C ARG A 166 3.79 -112.15 -130.46
N GLU A 167 4.66 -112.92 -129.80
CA GLU A 167 5.98 -113.23 -130.34
C GLU A 167 6.09 -114.47 -131.25
N THR A 168 5.08 -115.35 -131.26
CA THR A 168 5.13 -116.66 -131.94
C THR A 168 4.73 -116.67 -133.43
N LYS A 169 4.25 -115.56 -134.01
CA LYS A 169 3.52 -115.59 -135.30
C LYS A 169 4.32 -115.25 -136.57
N ILE A 170 5.60 -114.89 -136.47
CA ILE A 170 6.35 -114.25 -137.58
C ILE A 170 7.43 -115.18 -138.23
N ARG A 171 7.74 -116.32 -137.63
CA ARG A 171 9.04 -117.01 -137.82
C ARG A 171 9.16 -118.01 -139.00
N SER A 172 8.33 -117.94 -140.06
CA SER A 172 8.32 -119.03 -141.09
C SER A 172 7.98 -118.67 -142.56
N MET A 173 8.03 -117.41 -142.98
CA MET A 173 7.73 -117.03 -144.39
C MET A 173 8.96 -117.09 -145.35
N MET A 174 10.12 -117.51 -144.85
CA MET A 174 11.42 -117.02 -145.32
C MET A 174 12.26 -118.07 -146.07
N ALA A 175 11.78 -118.59 -147.21
CA ALA A 175 12.28 -119.88 -147.71
C ALA A 175 12.45 -120.13 -149.23
N LYS A 176 12.23 -119.19 -150.18
CA LYS A 176 12.10 -119.60 -151.61
C LYS A 176 12.63 -118.77 -152.80
N GLN A 177 13.12 -117.52 -152.72
CA GLN A 177 13.28 -116.74 -153.99
C GLN A 177 14.46 -115.74 -154.12
N GLU A 178 15.66 -116.12 -153.71
CA GLU A 178 16.92 -115.34 -153.89
C GLU A 178 17.57 -115.49 -155.29
N GLY A 179 16.85 -116.03 -156.28
CA GLY A 179 17.46 -116.75 -157.41
C GLY A 179 17.97 -115.94 -158.63
N MET A 180 17.66 -114.65 -158.78
CA MET A 180 17.98 -113.88 -160.01
C MET A 180 18.79 -112.59 -159.77
N GLU A 181 19.31 -112.43 -158.56
CA GLU A 181 20.15 -111.34 -158.04
C GLU A 181 21.29 -110.86 -158.97
N VAL A 182 21.91 -111.78 -159.72
CA VAL A 182 23.30 -111.62 -160.17
C VAL A 182 23.48 -110.80 -161.45
N LYS A 183 22.47 -110.71 -162.34
CA LYS A 183 22.71 -110.26 -163.75
C LYS A 183 22.56 -108.77 -164.06
N LEU A 184 22.08 -107.94 -163.12
CA LEU A 184 21.96 -106.48 -163.33
C LEU A 184 22.91 -105.63 -162.44
N GLN A 185 23.68 -106.27 -161.54
CA GLN A 185 24.57 -105.60 -160.59
C GLN A 185 25.65 -104.71 -161.24
N VAL A 186 26.01 -104.95 -162.50
CA VAL A 186 27.10 -104.23 -163.19
C VAL A 186 26.71 -102.79 -163.56
N THR A 187 25.46 -102.53 -163.94
CA THR A 187 25.00 -101.16 -164.30
C THR A 187 24.64 -100.31 -163.10
N GLN A 188 24.33 -100.94 -161.96
CA GLN A 188 24.03 -100.24 -160.69
C GLN A 188 25.26 -99.49 -160.15
N LYS A 189 26.43 -100.13 -160.21
CA LYS A 189 27.65 -99.75 -159.46
C LYS A 189 28.21 -98.36 -159.79
N ASN A 190 28.04 -97.90 -161.03
CA ASN A 190 28.53 -96.59 -161.45
C ASN A 190 27.64 -95.42 -160.95
N LEU A 191 26.42 -95.70 -160.49
CA LEU A 191 25.52 -94.70 -159.92
C LEU A 191 25.84 -94.42 -158.44
N GLU A 192 26.09 -95.48 -157.67
CA GLU A 192 26.36 -95.44 -156.23
C GLU A 192 27.57 -94.56 -155.88
N GLU A 193 28.65 -94.64 -156.68
CA GLU A 193 29.88 -93.86 -156.48
C GLU A 193 29.67 -92.34 -156.68
N SER A 194 28.65 -91.95 -157.47
CA SER A 194 28.24 -90.54 -157.62
C SER A 194 27.43 -90.05 -156.41
N GLN A 195 26.54 -90.90 -155.86
CA GLN A 195 25.68 -90.57 -154.73
C GLN A 195 26.47 -90.41 -153.42
N GLY A 196 27.51 -91.23 -153.22
CA GLY A 196 28.35 -91.18 -152.01
C GLY A 196 29.03 -89.83 -151.74
N LYS A 197 29.27 -89.01 -152.76
CA LYS A 197 29.86 -87.67 -152.62
C LYS A 197 28.87 -86.60 -152.18
N ILE A 198 27.57 -86.78 -152.48
CA ILE A 198 26.51 -85.82 -152.12
C ILE A 198 26.23 -85.90 -150.61
N ALA A 199 26.01 -87.11 -150.09
CA ALA A 199 25.74 -87.34 -148.66
C ALA A 199 26.86 -86.81 -147.73
N GLN A 200 28.12 -86.82 -148.19
CA GLN A 200 29.26 -86.29 -147.40
C GLN A 200 29.29 -84.75 -147.33
N LEU A 201 28.65 -84.05 -148.27
CA LEU A 201 28.48 -82.59 -148.22
C LEU A 201 27.27 -82.20 -147.37
N GLU A 202 26.15 -82.90 -147.53
CA GLU A 202 24.93 -82.69 -146.72
C GLU A 202 25.21 -82.84 -145.22
N GLY A 203 25.95 -83.89 -144.83
CA GLY A 203 26.34 -84.12 -143.43
C GLY A 203 27.21 -83.00 -142.81
N LYS A 204 27.93 -82.22 -143.61
CA LYS A 204 28.70 -81.05 -143.14
C LYS A 204 27.85 -79.78 -143.06
N LEU A 205 26.82 -79.66 -143.89
CA LEU A 205 25.90 -78.53 -143.83
C LEU A 205 25.11 -78.56 -142.50
N VAL A 206 24.62 -79.74 -142.12
CA VAL A 206 23.84 -79.96 -140.89
C VAL A 206 24.66 -79.70 -139.61
N SER A 207 25.97 -80.00 -139.58
CA SER A 207 26.78 -79.69 -138.40
C SER A 207 26.94 -78.17 -138.23
N VAL A 208 27.33 -77.46 -139.28
CA VAL A 208 27.51 -75.99 -139.25
C VAL A 208 26.19 -75.27 -138.94
N GLU A 209 25.05 -75.78 -139.43
CA GLU A 209 23.74 -75.23 -139.11
C GLU A 209 23.33 -75.48 -137.65
N LYS A 210 23.70 -76.63 -137.06
CA LYS A 210 23.53 -76.88 -135.62
C LYS A 210 24.42 -75.99 -134.76
N ASP A 211 25.73 -75.93 -135.05
CA ASP A 211 26.70 -75.16 -134.28
C ASP A 211 26.25 -73.68 -134.18
N LYS A 212 25.70 -73.15 -135.28
CA LYS A 212 25.14 -71.78 -135.38
C LYS A 212 23.78 -71.58 -134.67
N ILE A 213 23.05 -72.65 -134.34
CA ILE A 213 21.86 -72.60 -133.48
C ILE A 213 22.28 -72.63 -132.01
N ASP A 214 23.26 -73.48 -131.67
CA ASP A 214 23.81 -73.58 -130.33
C ASP A 214 24.48 -72.24 -129.92
N GLU A 215 25.33 -71.65 -130.77
CA GLU A 215 25.91 -70.29 -130.60
C GLU A 215 24.84 -69.23 -130.30
N LYS A 216 23.74 -69.22 -131.07
CA LYS A 216 22.63 -68.26 -130.85
C LYS A 216 22.04 -68.43 -129.46
N SER A 217 21.79 -69.67 -129.05
CA SER A 217 21.26 -69.97 -127.71
C SER A 217 22.22 -69.54 -126.59
N GLU A 218 23.53 -69.46 -126.84
CA GLU A 218 24.49 -68.93 -125.87
C GLU A 218 24.50 -67.40 -125.87
N THR A 219 24.41 -66.74 -127.03
CA THR A 219 24.29 -65.27 -127.09
C THR A 219 22.99 -64.75 -126.46
N GLU A 220 21.90 -65.51 -126.53
CA GLU A 220 20.61 -65.14 -125.93
C GLU A 220 20.67 -65.21 -124.38
N LYS A 221 21.25 -66.28 -123.82
CA LYS A 221 21.56 -66.38 -122.38
C LYS A 221 22.52 -65.29 -121.91
N LEU A 222 23.49 -64.92 -122.75
CA LEU A 222 24.45 -63.85 -122.43
C LEU A 222 23.75 -62.49 -122.32
N LEU A 223 22.75 -62.22 -123.18
CA LEU A 223 21.93 -61.01 -123.09
C LEU A 223 21.03 -61.03 -121.85
N GLU A 224 20.41 -62.16 -121.53
CA GLU A 224 19.61 -62.35 -120.30
C GLU A 224 20.45 -62.05 -119.04
N TYR A 225 21.67 -62.60 -118.95
CA TYR A 225 22.60 -62.25 -117.85
C TYR A 225 23.04 -60.78 -117.85
N ILE A 226 23.21 -60.14 -119.01
CA ILE A 226 23.54 -58.70 -119.08
C ILE A 226 22.37 -57.86 -118.57
N GLU A 227 21.13 -58.23 -118.87
CA GLU A 227 19.93 -57.53 -118.39
C GLU A 227 19.71 -57.75 -116.89
N GLU A 228 19.91 -58.98 -116.38
CA GLU A 228 19.92 -59.27 -114.93
C GLU A 228 21.00 -58.47 -114.18
N ILE A 229 22.23 -58.43 -114.70
CA ILE A 229 23.34 -57.66 -114.12
C ILE A 229 23.05 -56.16 -114.16
N SER A 230 22.40 -55.66 -115.21
CA SER A 230 21.99 -54.25 -115.32
C SER A 230 20.93 -53.90 -114.27
N CYS A 231 19.87 -54.72 -114.14
CA CYS A 231 18.84 -54.54 -113.11
C CYS A 231 19.41 -54.62 -111.69
N ALA A 232 20.37 -55.53 -111.45
CA ALA A 232 21.08 -55.63 -110.17
C ALA A 232 21.97 -54.40 -109.92
N SER A 233 22.62 -53.86 -110.96
CA SER A 233 23.42 -52.63 -110.88
C SER A 233 22.57 -51.42 -110.52
N ASP A 234 21.43 -51.22 -111.19
CA ASP A 234 20.49 -50.13 -110.90
C ASP A 234 19.94 -50.21 -109.46
N GLN A 235 19.65 -51.42 -108.99
CA GLN A 235 19.21 -51.64 -107.61
C GLN A 235 20.33 -51.40 -106.60
N VAL A 236 21.60 -51.67 -106.95
CA VAL A 236 22.77 -51.31 -106.14
C VAL A 236 23.02 -49.80 -106.14
N GLU A 237 22.86 -49.10 -107.27
CA GLU A 237 22.93 -47.63 -107.35
C GLU A 237 21.86 -46.97 -106.47
N LYS A 238 20.62 -47.46 -106.53
CA LYS A 238 19.53 -47.04 -105.66
C LYS A 238 19.88 -47.24 -104.18
N TYR A 239 20.40 -48.40 -103.79
CA TYR A 239 20.82 -48.63 -102.40
C TYR A 239 21.98 -47.73 -101.96
N LYS A 240 22.94 -47.37 -102.83
CA LYS A 240 23.96 -46.34 -102.50
C LYS A 240 23.32 -44.99 -102.18
N LEU A 241 22.31 -44.58 -102.94
CA LEU A 241 21.59 -43.32 -102.74
C LEU A 241 20.76 -43.34 -101.46
N ASP A 242 20.02 -44.43 -101.22
CA ASP A 242 19.27 -44.65 -99.96
C ASP A 242 20.21 -44.62 -98.74
N ILE A 243 21.40 -45.25 -98.83
CA ILE A 243 22.44 -45.21 -97.78
C ILE A 243 22.98 -43.79 -97.58
N ALA A 244 23.28 -43.05 -98.65
CA ALA A 244 23.79 -41.68 -98.56
C ALA A 244 22.78 -40.73 -97.88
N GLN A 245 21.49 -40.86 -98.21
CA GLN A 245 20.43 -40.10 -97.55
C GLN A 245 20.26 -40.48 -96.08
N LEU A 246 20.35 -41.78 -95.76
CA LEU A 246 20.33 -42.24 -94.37
C LEU A 246 21.53 -41.73 -93.58
N GLU A 247 22.73 -41.70 -94.15
CA GLU A 247 23.91 -41.10 -93.53
C GLU A 247 23.77 -39.60 -93.28
N GLU A 248 23.20 -38.84 -94.22
CA GLU A 248 22.92 -37.41 -94.05
C GLU A 248 21.93 -37.18 -92.91
N ASN A 249 20.82 -37.91 -92.90
CA ASN A 249 19.83 -37.87 -91.83
C ASN A 249 20.46 -38.24 -90.46
N LEU A 250 21.40 -39.20 -90.43
CA LEU A 250 22.12 -39.59 -89.21
C LEU A 250 23.09 -38.48 -88.74
N LYS A 251 23.76 -37.78 -89.67
CA LYS A 251 24.61 -36.61 -89.37
C LYS A 251 23.78 -35.45 -88.81
N GLU A 252 22.62 -35.16 -89.39
CA GLU A 252 21.68 -34.16 -88.88
C GLU A 252 21.16 -34.53 -87.47
N LYS A 253 20.67 -35.76 -87.28
CA LYS A 253 20.18 -36.23 -85.98
C LYS A 253 21.27 -36.26 -84.90
N ASN A 254 22.52 -36.55 -85.25
CA ASN A 254 23.66 -36.43 -84.32
C ASN A 254 23.92 -34.96 -83.93
N HIS A 255 23.76 -34.01 -84.85
CA HIS A 255 23.92 -32.58 -84.54
C HIS A 255 22.77 -32.03 -83.68
N GLU A 256 21.54 -32.48 -83.93
CA GLU A 256 20.38 -32.20 -83.06
C GLU A 256 20.59 -32.79 -81.65
N VAL A 257 21.02 -34.05 -81.53
CA VAL A 257 21.34 -34.69 -80.24
C VAL A 257 22.49 -33.96 -79.52
N PHE A 258 23.52 -33.50 -80.23
CA PHE A 258 24.59 -32.70 -79.62
C PHE A 258 24.06 -31.36 -79.07
N SER A 259 23.22 -30.67 -79.84
CA SER A 259 22.62 -29.38 -79.45
C SER A 259 21.65 -29.51 -78.27
N LEU A 260 20.86 -30.60 -78.25
CA LEU A 260 20.02 -30.98 -77.11
C LEU A 260 20.85 -31.36 -75.88
N LYS A 261 21.98 -32.07 -76.06
CA LYS A 261 22.90 -32.37 -74.96
C LYS A 261 23.48 -31.09 -74.37
N GLN A 262 24.03 -30.19 -75.20
CA GLN A 262 24.63 -28.95 -74.72
C GLN A 262 23.61 -28.09 -73.96
N SER A 263 22.42 -27.88 -74.53
CA SER A 263 21.36 -27.11 -73.86
C SER A 263 20.85 -27.78 -72.59
N PHE A 264 20.85 -29.12 -72.49
CA PHE A 264 20.58 -29.83 -71.24
C PHE A 264 21.70 -29.61 -70.20
N GLU A 265 22.96 -29.65 -70.62
CA GLU A 265 24.15 -29.45 -69.77
C GLU A 265 24.21 -28.00 -69.22
N GLU A 266 23.84 -27.01 -70.04
CA GLU A 266 23.65 -25.61 -69.65
C GLU A 266 22.48 -25.45 -68.66
N ASN A 267 21.33 -26.10 -68.90
CA ASN A 267 20.20 -26.09 -67.96
C ASN A 267 20.56 -26.74 -66.61
N VAL A 268 21.33 -27.83 -66.61
CA VAL A 268 21.83 -28.47 -65.38
C VAL A 268 22.76 -27.52 -64.60
N ALA A 269 23.64 -26.79 -65.28
CA ALA A 269 24.50 -25.79 -64.64
C ALA A 269 23.69 -24.63 -64.01
N ILE A 270 22.66 -24.13 -64.70
CA ILE A 270 21.74 -23.11 -64.19
C ILE A 270 20.98 -23.62 -62.96
N LEU A 271 20.46 -24.85 -63.01
CA LEU A 271 19.75 -25.47 -61.89
C LEU A 271 20.66 -25.75 -60.69
N SER A 272 21.90 -26.22 -60.90
CA SER A 272 22.89 -26.39 -59.81
C SER A 272 23.13 -25.06 -59.09
N LYS A 273 23.38 -23.99 -59.85
CA LYS A 273 23.57 -22.66 -59.28
C LYS A 273 22.34 -22.17 -58.52
N GLN A 274 21.12 -22.40 -59.03
CA GLN A 274 19.89 -22.05 -58.31
C GLN A 274 19.74 -22.83 -57.00
N VAL A 275 20.15 -24.10 -56.96
CA VAL A 275 20.18 -24.92 -55.73
C VAL A 275 21.24 -24.40 -54.75
N GLU A 276 22.41 -24.01 -55.23
CA GLU A 276 23.49 -23.40 -54.41
C GLU A 276 23.05 -22.05 -53.82
N ASP A 277 22.49 -21.14 -54.62
CA ASP A 277 21.96 -19.84 -54.19
C ASP A 277 20.81 -20.01 -53.18
N LEU A 278 19.91 -20.98 -53.39
CA LEU A 278 18.84 -21.31 -52.44
C LEU A 278 19.39 -21.91 -51.14
N ASN A 279 20.37 -22.81 -51.20
CA ASN A 279 21.00 -23.41 -50.03
C ASN A 279 21.73 -22.36 -49.17
N ALA A 280 22.47 -21.45 -49.80
CA ALA A 280 23.09 -20.31 -49.11
C ALA A 280 22.05 -19.41 -48.44
N LYS A 281 20.91 -19.16 -49.10
CA LYS A 281 19.79 -18.41 -48.53
C LYS A 281 19.14 -19.14 -47.34
N CYS A 282 18.99 -20.46 -47.40
CA CYS A 282 18.52 -21.26 -46.27
C CYS A 282 19.45 -21.15 -45.06
N GLN A 283 20.78 -21.29 -45.26
CA GLN A 283 21.76 -21.16 -44.18
C GLN A 283 21.75 -19.77 -43.53
N LEU A 284 21.56 -18.70 -44.31
CA LEU A 284 21.37 -17.35 -43.78
C LEU A 284 20.10 -17.23 -42.94
N LEU A 285 18.96 -17.76 -43.41
CA LEU A 285 17.69 -17.76 -42.67
C LEU A 285 17.73 -18.62 -41.40
N GLU A 286 18.45 -19.75 -41.41
CA GLU A 286 18.69 -20.57 -40.22
C GLU A 286 19.53 -19.81 -39.19
N LYS A 287 20.57 -19.08 -39.63
CA LYS A 287 21.36 -18.23 -38.74
C LYS A 287 20.55 -17.05 -38.19
N GLU A 288 19.80 -16.33 -39.02
CA GLU A 288 18.94 -15.23 -38.56
C GLU A 288 17.89 -15.70 -37.56
N LYS A 289 17.31 -16.89 -37.78
CA LYS A 289 16.41 -17.56 -36.84
C LYS A 289 17.10 -17.88 -35.51
N GLU A 290 18.31 -18.42 -35.52
CA GLU A 290 19.05 -18.73 -34.29
C GLU A 290 19.49 -17.46 -33.55
N ASP A 291 19.94 -16.42 -34.27
CA ASP A 291 20.25 -15.10 -33.71
C ASP A 291 19.00 -14.43 -33.12
N LEU A 292 17.79 -14.68 -33.66
CA LEU A 292 16.51 -14.24 -33.08
C LEU A 292 16.11 -15.08 -31.85
N ILE A 293 16.31 -16.39 -31.87
CA ILE A 293 16.04 -17.29 -30.74
C ILE A 293 16.91 -16.92 -29.54
N ASN A 294 18.21 -16.68 -29.75
CA ASN A 294 19.11 -16.31 -28.65
C ASN A 294 18.80 -14.93 -28.08
N ARG A 295 18.55 -13.91 -28.91
CA ARG A 295 18.08 -12.59 -28.42
C ARG A 295 16.75 -12.68 -27.66
N SER A 296 15.82 -13.54 -28.10
CA SER A 296 14.57 -13.81 -27.38
C SER A 296 14.82 -14.50 -26.05
N ARG A 297 15.78 -15.44 -25.97
CA ARG A 297 16.20 -16.09 -24.72
C ARG A 297 16.81 -15.09 -23.74
N GLU A 298 17.77 -14.28 -24.18
CA GLU A 298 18.42 -13.21 -23.39
C GLU A 298 17.39 -12.22 -22.84
N GLN A 299 16.42 -11.80 -23.65
CA GLN A 299 15.33 -10.92 -23.22
C GLN A 299 14.43 -11.59 -22.18
N ASN A 300 14.06 -12.86 -22.36
CA ASN A 300 13.26 -13.60 -21.37
C ASN A 300 14.02 -13.82 -20.05
N GLU A 301 15.32 -14.14 -20.10
CA GLU A 301 16.18 -14.28 -18.93
C GLU A 301 16.32 -12.95 -18.17
N THR A 302 16.50 -11.84 -18.90
CA THR A 302 16.54 -10.48 -18.35
C THR A 302 15.21 -10.14 -17.65
N LEU A 303 14.09 -10.26 -18.35
CA LEU A 303 12.74 -9.99 -17.80
C LEU A 303 12.40 -10.88 -16.61
N ASN A 304 12.83 -12.15 -16.62
CA ASN A 304 12.63 -13.06 -15.49
C ASN A 304 13.46 -12.64 -14.27
N SER A 305 14.69 -12.15 -14.47
CA SER A 305 15.51 -11.58 -13.40
C SER A 305 14.91 -10.28 -12.84
N GLU A 306 14.36 -9.40 -13.69
CA GLU A 306 13.68 -8.18 -13.26
C GLU A 306 12.40 -8.52 -12.48
N MET A 307 11.60 -9.48 -12.96
CA MET A 307 10.39 -9.96 -12.29
C MET A 307 10.70 -10.56 -10.91
N GLN A 308 11.77 -11.35 -10.77
CA GLN A 308 12.20 -11.89 -9.48
C GLN A 308 12.70 -10.78 -8.54
N ASN A 309 13.50 -9.82 -9.03
CA ASN A 309 13.92 -8.65 -8.26
C ASN A 309 12.74 -7.79 -7.77
N ILE A 310 11.71 -7.61 -8.60
CA ILE A 310 10.47 -6.89 -8.23
C ILE A 310 9.69 -7.68 -7.18
N LYS A 311 9.59 -9.00 -7.33
CA LYS A 311 8.92 -9.90 -6.38
C LYS A 311 9.59 -9.91 -5.00
N GLU A 312 10.92 -9.89 -4.95
CA GLU A 312 11.70 -9.81 -3.71
C GLU A 312 11.53 -8.45 -3.01
N LYS A 313 11.58 -7.35 -3.77
CA LYS A 313 11.25 -6.00 -3.25
C LYS A 313 9.83 -5.95 -2.68
N LEU A 314 8.86 -6.53 -3.39
CA LEU A 314 7.46 -6.59 -2.94
C LEU A 314 7.27 -7.45 -1.68
N THR A 315 8.11 -8.46 -1.43
CA THR A 315 8.10 -9.19 -0.15
C THR A 315 8.70 -8.37 0.99
N LEU A 316 9.83 -7.69 0.76
CA LEU A 316 10.45 -6.81 1.76
C LEU A 316 9.53 -5.64 2.15
N GLU A 317 8.93 -4.97 1.16
CA GLU A 317 7.98 -3.87 1.37
C GLU A 317 6.75 -4.31 2.17
N LYS A 318 6.23 -5.53 1.93
CA LYS A 318 5.14 -6.11 2.74
C LYS A 318 5.55 -6.37 4.18
N GLU A 319 6.75 -6.89 4.41
CA GLU A 319 7.26 -7.07 5.77
C GLU A 319 7.44 -5.74 6.50
N GLU A 320 7.97 -4.70 5.84
CA GLU A 320 8.08 -3.36 6.42
C GLU A 320 6.69 -2.77 6.71
N HIS A 321 5.72 -2.95 5.82
CA HIS A 321 4.36 -2.49 6.03
C HIS A 321 3.69 -3.14 7.26
N GLU A 322 3.92 -4.44 7.48
CA GLU A 322 3.38 -5.14 8.65
C GLU A 322 4.16 -4.79 9.93
N LYS A 323 5.50 -4.61 9.87
CA LYS A 323 6.30 -4.06 10.99
C LYS A 323 5.83 -2.65 11.37
N LEU A 324 5.50 -1.79 10.40
CA LEU A 324 4.93 -0.46 10.63
C LEU A 324 3.51 -0.52 11.20
N ARG A 325 2.67 -1.45 10.73
CA ARG A 325 1.32 -1.70 11.26
C ARG A 325 1.35 -2.12 12.73
N GLN A 326 2.25 -3.03 13.09
CA GLN A 326 2.46 -3.47 14.48
C GLN A 326 2.97 -2.33 15.37
N LYS A 327 3.93 -1.52 14.87
CA LYS A 327 4.36 -0.30 15.57
C LYS A 327 3.19 0.67 15.79
N LYS A 328 2.35 0.90 14.77
CA LYS A 328 1.15 1.75 14.91
C LYS A 328 0.20 1.22 15.99
N LEU A 329 -0.16 -0.07 15.96
CA LEU A 329 -1.05 -0.65 16.97
C LEU A 329 -0.50 -0.50 18.40
N LYS A 330 0.82 -0.62 18.58
CA LYS A 330 1.47 -0.37 19.88
C LYS A 330 1.39 1.11 20.30
N THR A 331 1.59 2.05 19.38
CA THR A 331 1.41 3.49 19.65
C THR A 331 -0.03 3.84 19.97
N ASP A 332 -1.00 3.30 19.21
CA ASP A 332 -2.43 3.51 19.45
C ASP A 332 -2.85 3.00 20.85
N SER A 333 -2.28 1.86 21.29
CA SER A 333 -2.48 1.33 22.64
C SER A 333 -1.88 2.21 23.75
N LEU A 334 -0.67 2.74 23.55
CA LEU A 334 -0.03 3.66 24.52
C LEU A 334 -0.79 4.98 24.62
N LEU A 335 -1.24 5.53 23.49
CA LEU A 335 -2.07 6.74 23.43
C LEU A 335 -3.44 6.54 24.11
N HIS A 336 -4.00 5.33 24.09
CA HIS A 336 -5.21 5.01 24.85
C HIS A 336 -4.93 5.03 26.36
N GLN A 337 -3.84 4.41 26.81
CA GLN A 337 -3.44 4.39 28.22
C GLN A 337 -3.12 5.81 28.74
N GLU A 338 -2.44 6.64 27.95
CA GLU A 338 -2.18 8.04 28.27
C GLU A 338 -3.48 8.84 28.45
N LYS A 339 -4.48 8.63 27.57
CA LYS A 339 -5.81 9.27 27.70
C LYS A 339 -6.56 8.85 28.95
N GLU A 340 -6.48 7.58 29.34
CA GLU A 340 -7.09 7.09 30.60
C GLU A 340 -6.40 7.71 31.83
N LEU A 341 -5.07 7.77 31.84
CA LEU A 341 -4.30 8.42 32.89
C LEU A 341 -4.61 9.93 32.96
N SER A 342 -4.65 10.62 31.82
CA SER A 342 -5.02 12.04 31.74
C SER A 342 -6.44 12.29 32.22
N SER A 343 -7.39 11.41 31.88
CA SER A 343 -8.78 11.48 32.37
C SER A 343 -8.86 11.29 33.88
N SER A 344 -8.14 10.31 34.43
CA SER A 344 -8.06 10.07 35.89
C SER A 344 -7.41 11.23 36.64
N LEU A 345 -6.35 11.82 36.08
CA LEU A 345 -5.72 13.02 36.65
C LEU A 345 -6.63 14.25 36.57
N GLN A 346 -7.36 14.44 35.48
CA GLN A 346 -8.34 15.52 35.34
C GLN A 346 -9.51 15.36 36.32
N GLN A 347 -9.98 14.13 36.55
CA GLN A 347 -10.99 13.82 37.56
C GLN A 347 -10.49 14.16 38.98
N LYS A 348 -9.26 13.75 39.34
CA LYS A 348 -8.65 14.05 40.65
C LYS A 348 -8.39 15.55 40.85
N LEU A 349 -8.00 16.26 39.80
CA LEU A 349 -7.85 17.72 39.83
C LEU A 349 -9.21 18.39 40.06
N GLY A 350 -10.28 17.89 39.44
CA GLY A 350 -11.65 18.35 39.67
C GLY A 350 -12.13 18.14 41.10
N SER A 351 -11.93 16.95 41.68
CA SER A 351 -12.31 16.69 43.08
C SER A 351 -11.51 17.55 44.07
N PHE A 352 -10.20 17.71 43.85
CA PHE A 352 -9.36 18.58 44.69
C PHE A 352 -9.76 20.06 44.57
N GLN A 353 -10.14 20.53 43.38
CA GLN A 353 -10.71 21.88 43.21
C GLN A 353 -12.05 22.05 43.94
N GLU A 354 -12.89 21.01 43.96
CA GLU A 354 -14.15 21.03 44.71
C GLU A 354 -13.93 21.02 46.24
N GLU A 355 -12.92 20.28 46.73
CA GLU A 355 -12.49 20.25 48.13
C GLU A 355 -11.92 21.60 48.57
N MET A 356 -10.97 22.17 47.81
CA MET A 356 -10.43 23.51 48.04
C MET A 356 -11.52 24.60 48.05
N MET A 357 -12.56 24.46 47.20
CA MET A 357 -13.72 25.36 47.22
C MET A 357 -14.60 25.15 48.47
N LYS A 358 -14.77 23.92 48.96
CA LYS A 358 -15.50 23.63 50.20
C LYS A 358 -14.78 24.21 51.42
N GLU A 359 -13.46 24.04 51.53
CA GLU A 359 -12.64 24.61 52.60
C GLU A 359 -12.68 26.14 52.56
N ARG A 360 -12.46 26.76 51.39
CA ARG A 360 -12.60 28.21 51.23
C ARG A 360 -13.98 28.71 51.68
N ASN A 361 -15.05 28.03 51.27
CA ASN A 361 -16.42 28.36 51.65
C ASN A 361 -16.73 28.08 53.14
N LEU A 362 -15.87 27.35 53.86
CA LEU A 362 -15.94 27.17 55.31
C LEU A 362 -15.23 28.34 56.01
N PHE A 363 -13.97 28.60 55.65
CA PHE A 363 -13.21 29.74 56.17
C PHE A 363 -13.90 31.09 55.92
N GLU A 364 -14.58 31.27 54.78
CA GLU A 364 -15.35 32.49 54.49
C GLU A 364 -16.57 32.66 55.42
N LYS A 365 -17.15 31.55 55.93
CA LYS A 365 -18.21 31.58 56.94
C LYS A 365 -17.67 31.83 58.35
N GLU A 366 -16.57 31.18 58.71
CA GLU A 366 -15.90 31.35 60.01
C GLU A 366 -15.35 32.78 60.16
N LEU A 367 -14.77 33.34 59.10
CA LEU A 367 -14.36 34.74 59.04
C LEU A 367 -15.58 35.68 59.17
N LYS A 368 -16.71 35.38 58.52
CA LYS A 368 -17.94 36.18 58.68
C LYS A 368 -18.49 36.09 60.11
N GLN A 369 -18.48 34.91 60.73
CA GLN A 369 -18.94 34.72 62.11
C GLN A 369 -18.06 35.47 63.11
N THR A 370 -16.74 35.38 62.98
CA THR A 370 -15.79 36.10 63.84
C THR A 370 -15.85 37.62 63.65
N LEU A 371 -16.09 38.12 62.43
CA LEU A 371 -16.40 39.54 62.20
C LEU A 371 -17.74 39.95 62.85
N GLU A 372 -18.80 39.14 62.69
CA GLU A 372 -20.08 39.38 63.35
C GLU A 372 -19.97 39.29 64.89
N GLU A 373 -18.99 38.59 65.46
CA GLU A 373 -18.72 38.58 66.90
C GLU A 373 -17.87 39.78 67.33
N LEU A 374 -16.90 40.21 66.52
CA LEU A 374 -16.12 41.42 66.75
C LEU A 374 -17.01 42.67 66.78
N ASP A 375 -17.94 42.82 65.82
CA ASP A 375 -18.93 43.92 65.83
C ASP A 375 -19.75 43.94 67.13
N LYS A 376 -20.15 42.76 67.63
CA LYS A 376 -20.91 42.63 68.90
C LYS A 376 -20.05 42.92 70.13
N LEU A 377 -18.73 42.72 70.06
CA LEU A 377 -17.79 43.09 71.11
C LEU A 377 -17.52 44.59 71.10
N GLN A 378 -17.26 45.20 69.93
CA GLN A 378 -17.11 46.65 69.80
C GLN A 378 -18.35 47.39 70.31
N GLN A 379 -19.56 46.95 69.95
CA GLN A 379 -20.81 47.54 70.47
C GLN A 379 -20.93 47.46 72.00
N LYS A 380 -20.35 46.43 72.64
CA LYS A 380 -20.28 46.32 74.11
C LYS A 380 -19.17 47.18 74.70
N GLU A 381 -18.04 47.30 74.03
CA GLU A 381 -16.92 48.17 74.40
C GLU A 381 -17.38 49.63 74.40
N GLU A 382 -17.99 50.11 73.30
CA GLU A 382 -18.59 51.45 73.24
C GLU A 382 -19.69 51.66 74.32
N GLN A 383 -20.42 50.62 74.73
CA GLN A 383 -21.39 50.71 75.83
C GLN A 383 -20.68 50.82 77.19
N ALA A 384 -19.60 50.06 77.39
CA ALA A 384 -18.78 50.13 78.59
C ALA A 384 -18.05 51.47 78.71
N GLU A 385 -17.47 52.00 77.63
CA GLU A 385 -16.86 53.34 77.58
C GLU A 385 -17.87 54.42 77.99
N ARG A 386 -19.09 54.39 77.43
CA ARG A 386 -20.16 55.32 77.82
C ARG A 386 -20.48 55.24 79.32
N LEU A 387 -20.56 54.04 79.89
CA LEU A 387 -20.77 53.85 81.33
C LEU A 387 -19.57 54.32 82.16
N VAL A 388 -18.33 54.10 81.70
CA VAL A 388 -17.11 54.59 82.35
C VAL A 388 -17.10 56.12 82.38
N THR A 389 -17.36 56.81 81.25
CA THR A 389 -17.42 58.27 81.22
C THR A 389 -18.48 58.84 82.18
N GLN A 390 -19.64 58.19 82.29
CA GLN A 390 -20.68 58.59 83.26
C GLN A 390 -20.24 58.40 84.71
N LEU A 391 -19.55 57.29 85.02
CA LEU A 391 -19.00 57.03 86.35
C LEU A 391 -17.80 57.95 86.69
N GLU A 392 -17.01 58.36 85.71
CA GLU A 392 -15.95 59.36 85.86
C GLU A 392 -16.53 60.75 86.14
N GLU A 393 -17.57 61.17 85.42
CA GLU A 393 -18.30 62.42 85.69
C GLU A 393 -18.98 62.41 87.07
N GLU A 394 -19.63 61.30 87.46
CA GLU A 394 -20.24 61.15 88.79
C GLU A 394 -19.19 61.10 89.91
N THR A 395 -18.05 60.44 89.68
CA THR A 395 -16.95 60.40 90.64
C THR A 395 -16.32 61.78 90.82
N LYS A 396 -16.19 62.55 89.72
CA LYS A 396 -15.70 63.92 89.75
C LYS A 396 -16.65 64.86 90.49
N SER A 397 -17.96 64.81 90.23
CA SER A 397 -18.92 65.66 90.95
C SER A 397 -18.97 65.31 92.45
N ARG A 398 -18.95 64.01 92.80
CA ARG A 398 -18.81 63.56 94.20
C ARG A 398 -17.51 64.03 94.86
N ALA A 399 -16.38 64.07 94.13
CA ALA A 399 -15.13 64.58 94.65
C ALA A 399 -15.18 66.11 94.89
N GLU A 400 -15.85 66.86 94.02
CA GLU A 400 -16.10 68.30 94.19
C GLU A 400 -17.05 68.57 95.38
N GLU A 401 -18.11 67.77 95.56
CA GLU A 401 -19.00 67.81 96.73
C GLU A 401 -18.27 67.46 98.04
N LEU A 402 -17.47 66.39 98.05
CA LEU A 402 -16.68 65.98 99.21
C LEU A 402 -15.69 67.07 99.62
N LYS A 403 -15.01 67.70 98.66
CA LYS A 403 -14.10 68.82 98.93
C LYS A 403 -14.84 70.01 99.55
N LEU A 404 -16.04 70.35 99.04
CA LEU A 404 -16.88 71.41 99.60
C LEU A 404 -17.36 71.07 101.03
N LEU A 405 -17.60 69.80 101.34
CA LEU A 405 -17.93 69.33 102.69
C LEU A 405 -16.70 69.37 103.62
N GLU A 406 -15.52 69.02 103.14
CA GLU A 406 -14.26 69.08 103.90
C GLU A 406 -13.87 70.53 104.24
N GLU A 407 -14.05 71.47 103.30
CA GLU A 407 -13.86 72.91 103.55
C GLU A 407 -14.86 73.45 104.58
N LYS A 408 -16.13 73.02 104.53
CA LYS A 408 -17.14 73.35 105.56
C LYS A 408 -16.77 72.76 106.93
N LEU A 409 -16.26 71.52 106.97
CA LEU A 409 -15.84 70.85 108.19
C LEU A 409 -14.68 71.59 108.85
N LYS A 410 -13.61 71.91 108.09
CA LYS A 410 -12.48 72.73 108.57
C LYS A 410 -12.91 74.10 109.07
N GLY A 411 -13.91 74.71 108.43
CA GLY A 411 -14.56 75.94 108.93
C GLY A 411 -15.18 75.75 110.32
N LYS A 412 -15.91 74.65 110.54
CA LYS A 412 -16.53 74.32 111.84
C LYS A 412 -15.53 73.88 112.91
N GLU A 413 -14.46 73.20 112.54
CA GLU A 413 -13.34 72.90 113.43
C GLU A 413 -12.65 74.19 113.90
N ALA A 414 -12.46 75.17 113.01
CA ALA A 414 -11.90 76.48 113.35
C ALA A 414 -12.84 77.34 114.22
N GLU A 415 -14.17 77.25 114.04
CA GLU A 415 -15.15 77.84 114.96
C GLU A 415 -15.08 77.18 116.35
N LEU A 416 -15.06 75.84 116.40
CA LEU A 416 -14.99 75.08 117.65
C LEU A 416 -13.67 75.35 118.39
N GLY A 417 -12.54 75.43 117.69
CA GLY A 417 -11.24 75.80 118.25
C GLY A 417 -11.24 77.19 118.89
N LYS A 418 -11.87 78.19 118.25
CA LYS A 418 -12.06 79.53 118.82
C LYS A 418 -12.95 79.50 120.07
N SER A 419 -14.04 78.72 120.04
CA SER A 419 -14.94 78.55 121.18
C SER A 419 -14.21 77.92 122.38
N ASN A 420 -13.46 76.83 122.14
CA ASN A 420 -12.67 76.15 123.16
C ASN A 420 -11.55 77.04 123.74
N ALA A 421 -10.90 77.86 122.90
CA ALA A 421 -9.91 78.84 123.36
C ALA A 421 -10.54 79.93 124.24
N ALA A 422 -11.71 80.46 123.85
CA ALA A 422 -12.46 81.43 124.66
C ALA A 422 -12.94 80.82 125.99
N HIS A 423 -13.38 79.55 125.98
CA HIS A 423 -13.72 78.83 127.21
C HIS A 423 -12.48 78.65 128.11
N ALA A 424 -11.34 78.24 127.57
CA ALA A 424 -10.11 78.09 128.35
C ALA A 424 -9.66 79.42 128.98
N GLN A 425 -9.75 80.53 128.24
CA GLN A 425 -9.47 81.86 128.77
C GLN A 425 -10.47 82.27 129.89
N ALA A 426 -11.76 81.97 129.72
CA ALA A 426 -12.76 82.21 130.76
C ALA A 426 -12.51 81.36 132.02
N THR A 427 -12.07 80.11 131.87
CA THR A 427 -11.69 79.23 132.98
C THR A 427 -10.47 79.76 133.73
N LEU A 428 -9.43 80.25 133.02
CA LEU A 428 -8.26 80.87 133.65
C LEU A 428 -8.63 82.12 134.47
N LEU A 429 -9.44 83.03 133.91
CA LEU A 429 -9.92 84.23 134.63
C LEU A 429 -10.76 83.87 135.88
N LEU A 430 -11.48 82.76 135.84
CA LEU A 430 -12.19 82.20 137.01
C LEU A 430 -11.22 81.67 138.07
N GLN A 431 -10.15 80.99 137.64
CA GLN A 431 -9.12 80.44 138.52
C GLN A 431 -8.26 81.54 139.18
N GLU A 432 -7.90 82.59 138.43
CA GLU A 432 -7.23 83.79 138.96
C GLU A 432 -8.10 84.50 140.01
N ARG A 433 -9.40 84.70 139.73
CA ARG A 433 -10.34 85.26 140.71
C ARG A 433 -10.46 84.41 141.97
N TYR A 434 -10.53 83.09 141.82
CA TYR A 434 -10.55 82.17 142.96
C TYR A 434 -9.28 82.31 143.82
N GLN A 435 -8.10 82.29 143.21
CA GLN A 435 -6.83 82.49 143.91
C GLN A 435 -6.74 83.85 144.61
N SER A 436 -7.20 84.93 143.96
CA SER A 436 -7.30 86.25 144.59
C SER A 436 -8.23 86.26 145.81
N THR A 437 -9.39 85.61 145.74
CA THR A 437 -10.28 85.50 146.92
C THR A 437 -9.67 84.68 148.05
N VAL A 438 -8.88 83.63 147.74
CA VAL A 438 -8.15 82.85 148.75
C VAL A 438 -7.05 83.68 149.41
N GLN A 439 -6.29 84.48 148.65
CA GLN A 439 -5.28 85.39 149.21
C GLN A 439 -5.91 86.41 150.16
N ASN A 440 -6.98 87.09 149.73
CA ASN A 440 -7.67 88.10 150.56
C ASN A 440 -8.21 87.51 151.88
N LEU A 441 -8.64 86.23 151.89
CA LEU A 441 -9.04 85.52 153.11
C LEU A 441 -7.84 85.17 154.01
N GLY A 442 -6.68 84.85 153.42
CA GLY A 442 -5.43 84.68 154.15
C GLY A 442 -4.99 85.97 154.86
N ASP A 443 -5.01 87.09 154.16
CA ASP A 443 -4.62 88.40 154.70
C ASP A 443 -5.55 88.86 155.84
N LEU A 444 -6.86 88.61 155.71
CA LEU A 444 -7.84 88.86 156.78
C LEU A 444 -7.61 87.96 158.01
N THR A 445 -7.19 86.71 157.80
CA THR A 445 -6.86 85.77 158.88
C THR A 445 -5.59 86.23 159.64
N ALA A 446 -4.58 86.73 158.93
CA ALA A 446 -3.37 87.27 159.53
C ALA A 446 -3.66 88.54 160.37
N GLN A 447 -4.56 89.41 159.93
CA GLN A 447 -5.02 90.56 160.72
C GLN A 447 -5.70 90.09 162.02
N PHE A 448 -6.54 89.06 161.97
CA PHE A 448 -7.21 88.50 163.14
C PHE A 448 -6.23 87.95 164.20
N GLU A 449 -5.21 87.21 163.78
CA GLU A 449 -4.16 86.73 164.70
C GLU A 449 -3.30 87.88 165.26
N SER A 450 -3.06 88.95 164.49
CA SER A 450 -2.37 90.13 165.01
C SER A 450 -3.16 90.86 166.10
N TYR A 451 -4.48 91.01 165.94
CA TYR A 451 -5.37 91.63 166.93
C TYR A 451 -5.39 90.82 168.23
N LYS A 452 -5.54 89.49 168.10
CA LYS A 452 -5.50 88.50 169.19
C LYS A 452 -4.17 88.54 169.98
N ALA A 453 -3.05 88.80 169.32
CA ALA A 453 -1.75 88.97 169.98
C ALA A 453 -1.66 90.28 170.78
N VAL A 454 -2.21 91.39 170.28
CA VAL A 454 -2.28 92.68 171.01
C VAL A 454 -3.12 92.55 172.27
N THR A 455 -4.32 91.95 172.18
CA THR A 455 -5.19 91.73 173.36
C THR A 455 -4.51 90.85 174.43
N ALA A 456 -3.65 89.90 174.02
CA ALA A 456 -2.89 89.08 174.97
C ALA A 456 -1.82 89.87 175.74
N SER A 457 -1.20 90.88 175.12
CA SER A 457 -0.25 91.79 175.79
C SER A 457 -0.95 92.67 176.82
N GLU A 458 -2.10 93.24 176.45
CA GLU A 458 -2.89 94.16 177.29
C GLU A 458 -3.41 93.46 178.57
N ILE A 459 -3.73 92.17 178.47
CA ILE A 459 -4.07 91.29 179.62
C ILE A 459 -2.85 91.00 180.52
N GLN A 460 -1.62 91.08 179.99
CA GLN A 460 -0.40 90.81 180.75
C GLN A 460 0.05 92.03 181.57
N ASP A 461 -0.07 93.24 181.03
CA ASP A 461 0.33 94.47 181.71
C ASP A 461 -0.61 94.82 182.88
N LEU A 462 -1.94 94.68 182.71
CA LEU A 462 -2.92 94.80 183.79
C LEU A 462 -2.75 93.76 184.91
N LYS A 463 -1.95 92.71 184.67
CA LYS A 463 -1.62 91.67 185.65
C LYS A 463 -0.50 92.07 186.60
N LEU A 464 0.37 93.00 186.19
CA LEU A 464 1.49 93.50 186.99
C LEU A 464 1.04 94.55 188.01
N GLU A 465 0.10 95.43 187.64
CA GLU A 465 -0.41 96.47 188.56
C GLU A 465 -1.22 95.88 189.74
N ASN A 466 -2.02 94.84 189.48
CA ASN A 466 -2.83 94.19 190.51
C ASN A 466 -1.99 93.42 191.56
N SER A 467 -0.74 93.08 191.24
CA SER A 467 0.16 92.35 192.15
C SER A 467 0.76 93.19 193.29
N ALA A 468 0.68 94.53 193.21
CA ALA A 468 1.27 95.43 194.22
C ALA A 468 0.39 95.72 195.46
N LEU A 469 -0.90 95.36 195.43
CA LEU A 469 -1.86 95.70 196.51
C LEU A 469 -2.38 94.51 197.32
N GLN A 470 -2.09 93.26 196.91
CA GLN A 470 -2.58 92.07 197.62
C GLN A 470 -1.57 91.40 198.56
N GLU A 471 -0.33 91.91 198.66
CA GLU A 471 0.66 91.55 199.70
C GLU A 471 0.35 92.18 201.08
N ARG A 472 -0.94 92.25 201.44
CA ARG A 472 -1.41 92.58 202.80
C ARG A 472 -2.64 91.77 203.24
N ALA A 473 -3.06 90.77 202.44
CA ALA A 473 -4.22 89.93 202.73
C ALA A 473 -3.95 88.42 202.59
N ALA A 474 -2.68 88.00 202.73
CA ALA A 474 -2.29 86.59 202.82
C ALA A 474 -2.07 86.17 204.29
N SER A 475 -3.13 86.23 205.10
CA SER A 475 -3.17 85.70 206.47
C SER A 475 -4.34 84.72 206.59
N ALA A 476 -4.04 83.47 206.95
CA ALA A 476 -4.89 82.27 206.77
C ALA A 476 -5.17 81.92 205.28
N GLU A 477 -4.84 80.75 204.72
CA GLU A 477 -4.89 79.35 205.17
C GLU A 477 -6.22 78.64 204.83
N LYS A 478 -6.14 77.60 203.98
CA LYS A 478 -7.10 76.49 203.76
C LYS A 478 -8.52 76.83 203.24
N SER A 479 -9.26 75.92 202.59
CA SER A 479 -8.95 74.71 201.80
C SER A 479 -10.28 74.10 201.27
N ALA A 480 -10.18 73.16 200.32
CA ALA A 480 -11.28 72.30 199.84
C ALA A 480 -12.32 73.00 198.92
N GLU A 481 -13.04 72.32 198.02
CA GLU A 481 -13.23 70.85 197.83
C GLU A 481 -12.76 70.31 196.46
N ASP A 482 -13.02 69.02 196.22
CA ASP A 482 -12.18 68.06 195.45
C ASP A 482 -12.56 67.77 193.96
N VAL A 483 -11.72 66.93 193.34
CA VAL A 483 -11.86 66.28 192.01
C VAL A 483 -12.76 65.03 192.05
N GLN A 484 -13.36 64.60 190.90
CA GLN A 484 -13.82 63.23 190.54
C GLN A 484 -14.50 63.24 189.12
N HIS A 485 -14.57 62.20 188.27
CA HIS A 485 -13.81 60.92 188.15
C HIS A 485 -13.96 60.25 186.74
N GLN A 486 -12.84 59.85 186.12
CA GLN A 486 -12.63 58.57 185.38
C GLN A 486 -13.21 58.27 183.95
N ILE A 487 -13.17 56.98 183.53
CA ILE A 487 -12.86 56.48 182.15
C ILE A 487 -13.68 55.20 181.77
N LEU A 488 -14.09 54.98 180.49
CA LEU A 488 -13.91 53.72 179.66
C LEU A 488 -14.88 53.46 178.45
N ALA A 489 -14.35 52.71 177.45
CA ALA A 489 -14.96 51.71 176.52
C ALA A 489 -15.63 52.05 175.13
N THR A 490 -15.11 51.39 174.06
CA THR A 490 -15.75 50.84 172.80
C THR A 490 -16.56 51.76 171.83
N GLU A 491 -16.66 51.59 170.49
CA GLU A 491 -16.12 50.67 169.43
C GLU A 491 -16.08 51.46 168.06
N SER A 492 -16.06 51.02 166.78
CA SER A 492 -16.18 49.74 165.99
C SER A 492 -15.38 49.82 164.64
N ALA A 493 -15.66 48.98 163.60
CA ALA A 493 -14.86 48.89 162.35
C ALA A 493 -15.57 48.41 161.03
N ASN A 494 -14.80 48.44 159.91
CA ASN A 494 -14.89 47.69 158.61
C ASN A 494 -15.49 48.36 157.34
N GLN A 495 -14.76 48.26 156.18
CA GLN A 495 -15.39 47.88 154.88
C GLN A 495 -14.50 47.40 153.69
N GLU A 496 -13.17 47.60 153.62
CA GLU A 496 -12.48 47.56 152.31
C GLU A 496 -11.78 46.24 151.87
N TYR A 497 -11.24 45.43 152.79
CA TYR A 497 -10.30 44.35 152.44
C TYR A 497 -10.87 43.16 151.65
N ALA A 498 -12.20 43.08 151.45
CA ALA A 498 -12.84 41.97 150.74
C ALA A 498 -12.84 42.10 149.19
N ARG A 499 -12.67 43.30 148.62
CA ARG A 499 -12.82 43.49 147.15
C ARG A 499 -11.59 43.05 146.34
N MET A 500 -10.38 43.20 146.87
CA MET A 500 -9.14 43.11 146.09
C MET A 500 -8.80 41.67 145.63
N LEU A 501 -9.22 40.65 146.40
CA LEU A 501 -8.98 39.24 146.06
C LEU A 501 -9.88 38.73 144.92
N LEU A 502 -11.07 39.30 144.74
CA LEU A 502 -12.02 38.83 143.71
C LEU A 502 -11.58 39.24 142.29
N ASP A 503 -11.07 40.47 142.14
CA ASP A 503 -10.63 41.03 140.86
C ASP A 503 -9.46 40.26 140.23
N LEU A 504 -8.50 39.80 141.05
CA LEU A 504 -7.38 38.98 140.58
C LEU A 504 -7.83 37.58 140.12
N GLN A 505 -8.78 36.96 140.83
CA GLN A 505 -9.37 35.68 140.44
C GLN A 505 -10.08 35.79 139.07
N THR A 506 -10.82 36.88 138.84
CA THR A 506 -11.56 37.13 137.58
C THR A 506 -10.66 37.44 136.39
N LYS A 507 -9.48 38.05 136.61
CA LYS A 507 -8.51 38.34 135.54
C LYS A 507 -7.78 37.09 135.05
N LEU A 508 -7.58 36.09 135.90
CA LEU A 508 -6.95 34.82 135.51
C LEU A 508 -7.85 34.00 134.58
N THR A 509 -9.13 33.85 134.92
CA THR A 509 -10.09 33.05 134.12
C THR A 509 -10.38 33.67 132.75
N LEU A 510 -10.36 35.00 132.63
CA LEU A 510 -10.43 35.70 131.34
C LEU A 510 -9.23 35.37 130.43
N LYS A 511 -8.01 35.32 130.96
CA LYS A 511 -6.83 34.96 130.15
C LYS A 511 -6.78 33.47 129.79
N GLU A 512 -7.29 32.57 130.62
CA GLU A 512 -7.48 31.18 130.22
C GLU A 512 -8.54 31.00 129.11
N ALA A 513 -9.55 31.88 129.04
CA ALA A 513 -10.54 31.88 127.95
C ALA A 513 -9.92 32.34 126.63
N GLU A 514 -9.22 33.49 126.63
CA GLU A 514 -8.49 34.00 125.45
C GLU A 514 -7.51 32.96 124.89
N ILE A 515 -6.73 32.29 125.74
CA ILE A 515 -5.77 31.25 125.32
C ILE A 515 -6.49 30.06 124.65
N LYS A 516 -7.65 29.65 125.17
CA LYS A 516 -8.45 28.56 124.57
C LYS A 516 -9.05 28.99 123.22
N GLU A 517 -9.51 30.23 123.08
CA GLU A 517 -10.03 30.76 121.82
C GLU A 517 -8.94 30.91 120.74
N ILE A 518 -7.74 31.37 121.12
CA ILE A 518 -6.55 31.39 120.25
C ILE A 518 -6.12 29.96 119.85
N THR A 519 -6.21 29.01 120.77
CA THR A 519 -5.89 27.59 120.48
C THR A 519 -6.91 26.98 119.50
N VAL A 520 -8.22 27.24 119.68
CA VAL A 520 -9.26 26.72 118.78
C VAL A 520 -9.20 27.37 117.40
N SER A 521 -8.97 28.69 117.32
CA SER A 521 -8.84 29.39 116.03
C SER A 521 -7.56 29.00 115.27
N SER A 522 -6.43 28.80 115.95
CA SER A 522 -5.20 28.26 115.32
C SER A 522 -5.34 26.80 114.89
N LEU A 523 -6.00 25.94 115.67
CA LEU A 523 -6.33 24.58 115.23
C LEU A 523 -7.25 24.55 114.00
N LYS A 524 -8.19 25.50 113.91
CA LYS A 524 -9.06 25.64 112.73
C LYS A 524 -8.25 26.02 111.49
N THR A 525 -7.41 27.05 111.55
CA THR A 525 -6.59 27.46 110.39
C THR A 525 -5.56 26.39 110.00
N ILE A 526 -5.00 25.65 110.96
CA ILE A 526 -4.15 24.47 110.68
C ILE A 526 -4.96 23.38 109.94
N THR A 527 -6.21 23.12 110.36
CA THR A 527 -7.09 22.13 109.72
C THR A 527 -7.47 22.56 108.30
N ASP A 528 -7.81 23.83 108.10
CA ASP A 528 -8.16 24.38 106.78
C ASP A 528 -6.96 24.35 105.83
N LEU A 529 -5.74 24.64 106.31
CA LEU A 529 -4.49 24.49 105.55
C LEU A 529 -4.17 23.01 105.23
N GLN A 530 -4.36 22.09 106.17
CA GLN A 530 -4.21 20.65 105.91
C GLN A 530 -5.22 20.15 104.85
N ASN A 531 -6.43 20.72 104.82
CA ASN A 531 -7.42 20.40 103.80
C ASN A 531 -7.03 20.95 102.42
N GLN A 532 -6.54 22.19 102.34
CA GLN A 532 -6.00 22.74 101.09
C GLN A 532 -4.81 21.93 100.55
N LEU A 533 -3.86 21.54 101.42
CA LEU A 533 -2.69 20.76 101.03
C LEU A 533 -3.07 19.35 100.53
N ARG A 534 -4.10 18.73 101.15
CA ARG A 534 -4.69 17.47 100.71
C ARG A 534 -5.35 17.59 99.34
N GLN A 535 -6.16 18.63 99.16
CA GLN A 535 -6.89 18.89 97.92
C GLN A 535 -5.92 19.15 96.74
N GLN A 536 -4.88 19.94 96.95
CA GLN A 536 -3.79 20.10 95.97
C GLN A 536 -3.09 18.76 95.68
N GLY A 537 -2.84 17.93 96.70
CA GLY A 537 -2.26 16.59 96.52
C GLY A 537 -3.14 15.61 95.74
N GLU A 538 -4.45 15.77 95.79
CA GLU A 538 -5.43 15.00 94.99
C GLU A 538 -5.53 15.56 93.56
N GLU A 539 -5.52 16.88 93.38
CA GLU A 539 -5.48 17.54 92.07
C GLU A 539 -4.19 17.20 91.29
N PHE A 540 -3.01 17.25 91.92
CA PHE A 540 -1.75 16.84 91.29
C PHE A 540 -1.74 15.35 90.94
N ARG A 541 -2.27 14.47 91.79
CA ARG A 541 -2.40 13.03 91.48
C ARG A 541 -3.25 12.82 90.23
N LYS A 542 -4.38 13.51 90.15
CA LYS A 542 -5.29 13.43 89.00
C LYS A 542 -4.67 13.99 87.72
N GLN A 543 -3.92 15.09 87.80
CA GLN A 543 -3.15 15.61 86.66
C GLN A 543 -2.10 14.61 86.15
N VAL A 544 -1.43 13.90 87.05
CA VAL A 544 -0.44 12.85 86.70
C VAL A 544 -1.11 11.63 86.06
N GLU A 545 -2.27 11.19 86.57
CA GLU A 545 -3.04 10.09 85.96
C GLU A 545 -3.59 10.47 84.57
N GLU A 546 -4.13 11.69 84.42
CA GLU A 546 -4.55 12.22 83.13
C GLU A 546 -3.37 12.42 82.16
N GLU A 547 -2.18 12.81 82.63
CA GLU A 547 -0.99 12.90 81.80
C GLU A 547 -0.45 11.52 81.41
N ALA A 548 -0.49 10.52 82.30
CA ALA A 548 -0.15 9.14 81.97
C ALA A 548 -1.07 8.56 80.89
N ALA A 549 -2.39 8.77 81.01
CA ALA A 549 -3.36 8.38 79.99
C ALA A 549 -3.13 9.12 78.65
N ARG A 550 -2.87 10.43 78.71
CA ARG A 550 -2.54 11.28 77.55
C ARG A 550 -1.20 10.88 76.90
N LYS A 551 -0.27 10.33 77.68
CA LYS A 551 1.02 9.81 77.18
C LYS A 551 0.84 8.46 76.50
N ALA A 552 0.10 7.52 77.09
CA ALA A 552 -0.24 6.24 76.46
C ALA A 552 -1.02 6.44 75.14
N GLY A 553 -1.95 7.41 75.11
CA GLY A 553 -2.65 7.79 73.88
C GLY A 553 -1.71 8.34 72.78
N LYS A 554 -0.70 9.14 73.16
CA LYS A 554 0.36 9.60 72.23
C LYS A 554 1.30 8.47 71.79
N GLU A 555 1.53 7.48 72.65
CA GLU A 555 2.40 6.33 72.36
C GLU A 555 1.75 5.42 71.30
N ASN A 556 0.43 5.22 71.38
CA ASN A 556 -0.36 4.55 70.35
C ASN A 556 -0.37 5.32 69.02
N THR A 557 -0.61 6.65 69.01
CA THR A 557 -0.61 7.41 67.74
C THR A 557 0.78 7.53 67.13
N VAL A 558 1.85 7.52 67.94
CA VAL A 558 3.23 7.38 67.43
C VAL A 558 3.45 6.00 66.79
N ALA A 559 2.93 4.92 67.39
CA ALA A 559 2.99 3.59 66.78
C ALA A 559 2.28 3.57 65.41
N GLU A 560 1.03 4.02 65.35
CA GLU A 560 0.24 4.14 64.11
C GLU A 560 0.99 4.95 63.02
N VAL A 561 1.51 6.12 63.37
CA VAL A 561 2.29 6.96 62.44
C VAL A 561 3.59 6.28 61.98
N THR A 562 4.25 5.48 62.82
CA THR A 562 5.43 4.72 62.39
C THR A 562 5.09 3.51 61.50
N GLU A 563 3.94 2.85 61.71
CA GLU A 563 3.45 1.83 60.79
C GLU A 563 3.07 2.43 59.43
N GLU A 564 2.39 3.58 59.41
CA GLU A 564 2.10 4.31 58.16
C GLU A 564 3.39 4.77 57.46
N MET A 565 4.37 5.32 58.18
CA MET A 565 5.65 5.72 57.59
C MET A 565 6.39 4.52 56.98
N ASN A 566 6.34 3.34 57.60
CA ASN A 566 6.96 2.13 57.05
C ASN A 566 6.18 1.57 55.84
N LYS A 567 4.85 1.64 55.85
CA LYS A 567 3.98 1.32 54.70
C LYS A 567 4.25 2.23 53.51
N TRP A 568 4.36 3.54 53.73
CA TRP A 568 4.71 4.51 52.67
C TRP A 568 6.15 4.33 52.17
N ARG A 569 7.11 4.00 53.04
CA ARG A 569 8.48 3.64 52.66
C ARG A 569 8.49 2.44 51.70
N LEU A 570 7.80 1.36 52.06
CA LEU A 570 7.70 0.14 51.24
C LEU A 570 7.03 0.42 49.88
N LEU A 571 5.94 1.18 49.87
CA LEU A 571 5.25 1.56 48.62
C LEU A 571 6.13 2.45 47.73
N TYR A 572 6.88 3.39 48.31
CA TYR A 572 7.84 4.21 47.56
C TYR A 572 8.99 3.37 47.00
N GLU A 573 9.54 2.46 47.79
CA GLU A 573 10.65 1.59 47.37
C GLU A 573 10.21 0.59 46.29
N GLU A 574 9.01 0.03 46.39
CA GLU A 574 8.43 -0.81 45.34
C GLU A 574 8.13 -0.02 44.06
N LEU A 575 7.60 1.21 44.18
CA LEU A 575 7.37 2.10 43.04
C LEU A 575 8.69 2.51 42.37
N TYR A 576 9.71 2.88 43.16
CA TYR A 576 11.04 3.21 42.66
C TYR A 576 11.68 2.02 41.92
N ASN A 577 11.58 0.81 42.48
CA ASN A 577 12.06 -0.41 41.82
C ASN A 577 11.27 -0.77 40.55
N LYS A 578 9.99 -0.38 40.45
CA LYS A 578 9.20 -0.47 39.20
C LYS A 578 9.56 0.62 38.18
N THR A 579 9.90 1.84 38.62
CA THR A 579 10.25 2.97 37.74
C THR A 579 11.70 2.89 37.21
N LYS A 580 12.64 2.39 38.01
CA LYS A 580 14.08 2.35 37.69
C LYS A 580 14.43 1.60 36.38
N PRO A 581 13.79 0.46 36.03
CA PRO A 581 13.97 -0.16 34.72
C PRO A 581 13.54 0.73 33.54
N PHE A 582 12.48 1.52 33.69
CA PHE A 582 12.05 2.45 32.64
C PHE A 582 13.02 3.63 32.50
N GLN A 583 13.61 4.12 33.60
CA GLN A 583 14.69 5.11 33.51
C GLN A 583 15.88 4.56 32.72
N LEU A 584 16.38 3.37 33.09
CA LEU A 584 17.48 2.72 32.37
C LEU A 584 17.15 2.45 30.89
N GLN A 585 15.88 2.19 30.57
CA GLN A 585 15.42 2.03 29.19
C GLN A 585 15.40 3.37 28.43
N LEU A 586 15.02 4.47 29.07
CA LEU A 586 15.07 5.81 28.48
C LEU A 586 16.52 6.26 28.28
N ASP A 587 17.40 6.03 29.25
CA ASP A 587 18.84 6.30 29.17
C ASP A 587 19.47 5.53 27.99
N ALA A 588 19.08 4.27 27.80
CA ALA A 588 19.51 3.44 26.68
C ALA A 588 18.98 3.94 25.32
N PHE A 589 17.71 4.36 25.24
CA PHE A 589 17.15 4.96 24.01
C PHE A 589 17.78 6.31 23.67
N GLU A 590 18.15 7.13 24.67
CA GLU A 590 18.92 8.35 24.41
C GLU A 590 20.33 8.01 23.90
N ALA A 591 21.02 7.03 24.50
CA ALA A 591 22.32 6.56 23.99
C ALA A 591 22.23 6.05 22.55
N GLU A 592 21.21 5.25 22.21
CA GLU A 592 20.96 4.76 20.84
C GLU A 592 20.69 5.93 19.87
N LYS A 593 19.84 6.88 20.25
CA LYS A 593 19.56 8.11 19.48
C LYS A 593 20.82 8.94 19.21
N GLN A 594 21.70 9.09 20.21
CA GLN A 594 22.98 9.81 20.04
C GLN A 594 23.95 9.04 19.15
N ALA A 595 24.02 7.71 19.26
CA ALA A 595 24.82 6.87 18.37
C ALA A 595 24.35 7.00 16.90
N LEU A 596 23.04 6.88 16.65
CA LEU A 596 22.44 7.02 15.32
C LEU A 596 22.64 8.44 14.73
N LEU A 597 22.60 9.49 15.57
CA LEU A 597 22.93 10.86 15.13
C LEU A 597 24.40 11.00 14.71
N ASN A 598 25.32 10.38 15.45
CA ASN A 598 26.74 10.38 15.11
C ASN A 598 27.04 9.55 13.85
N GLU A 599 26.41 8.39 13.69
CA GLU A 599 26.50 7.58 12.47
C GLU A 599 25.92 8.30 11.26
N HIS A 600 24.76 8.94 11.40
CA HIS A 600 24.17 9.78 10.34
C HIS A 600 25.11 10.95 9.99
N GLY A 601 25.74 11.59 10.98
CA GLY A 601 26.76 12.62 10.76
C GLY A 601 27.96 12.09 9.96
N ALA A 602 28.50 10.93 10.34
CA ALA A 602 29.62 10.30 9.64
C ALA A 602 29.25 9.85 8.21
N ALA A 603 28.04 9.29 8.01
CA ALA A 603 27.52 8.92 6.70
C ALA A 603 27.29 10.15 5.80
N GLN A 604 26.73 11.23 6.35
CA GLN A 604 26.56 12.50 5.64
C GLN A 604 27.91 13.14 5.29
N GLU A 605 28.93 13.00 6.14
CA GLU A 605 30.31 13.38 5.81
C GLU A 605 30.88 12.54 4.66
N GLN A 606 30.69 11.21 4.66
CA GLN A 606 31.13 10.36 3.56
C GLN A 606 30.40 10.70 2.25
N LEU A 607 29.08 10.98 2.31
CA LEU A 607 28.29 11.42 1.17
C LEU A 607 28.76 12.79 0.66
N ASN A 608 29.08 13.73 1.55
CA ASN A 608 29.70 15.02 1.18
C ASN A 608 31.07 14.81 0.51
N LYS A 609 31.94 13.94 1.06
CA LYS A 609 33.26 13.61 0.48
C LYS A 609 33.11 12.95 -0.90
N LEU A 610 32.14 12.04 -1.06
CA LEU A 610 31.81 11.41 -2.34
C LEU A 610 31.28 12.44 -3.34
N ARG A 611 30.30 13.27 -2.97
CA ARG A 611 29.79 14.39 -3.79
C ARG A 611 30.92 15.29 -4.27
N ASP A 612 31.84 15.66 -3.38
CA ASP A 612 32.93 16.58 -3.70
C ASP A 612 34.02 15.90 -4.56
N SER A 613 34.23 14.59 -4.43
CA SER A 613 35.02 13.81 -5.38
C SER A 613 34.34 13.69 -6.75
N TYR A 614 33.01 13.51 -6.79
CA TYR A 614 32.23 13.37 -8.01
C TYR A 614 32.15 14.71 -8.77
N ALA A 615 32.05 15.83 -8.05
CA ALA A 615 32.16 17.18 -8.60
C ALA A 615 33.56 17.48 -9.18
N LYS A 616 34.63 16.94 -8.56
CA LYS A 616 35.99 16.98 -9.13
C LYS A 616 36.11 16.10 -10.38
N LEU A 617 35.58 14.88 -10.34
CA LEU A 617 35.60 13.90 -11.44
C LEU A 617 34.79 14.37 -12.67
N LEU A 618 33.61 14.95 -12.46
CA LEU A 618 32.81 15.64 -13.49
C LEU A 618 33.48 16.91 -14.03
N GLY A 619 34.67 17.27 -13.55
CA GLY A 619 35.46 18.36 -14.10
C GLY A 619 34.81 19.73 -13.93
N HIS A 620 34.24 20.04 -12.76
CA HIS A 620 33.67 21.38 -12.49
C HIS A 620 34.66 22.54 -12.74
N GLN A 621 35.97 22.25 -12.69
CA GLN A 621 37.05 23.16 -13.10
C GLN A 621 36.96 23.54 -14.60
N ASN A 622 36.75 22.54 -15.47
CA ASN A 622 36.52 22.70 -16.91
C ASN A 622 35.16 23.36 -17.18
N LEU A 623 34.10 22.96 -16.45
CA LEU A 623 32.77 23.56 -16.62
C LEU A 623 32.76 25.06 -16.24
N LYS A 624 33.46 25.45 -15.16
CA LYS A 624 33.59 26.86 -14.75
C LYS A 624 34.40 27.69 -15.75
N GLN A 625 35.40 27.10 -16.41
CA GLN A 625 36.12 27.72 -17.53
C GLN A 625 35.23 27.86 -18.78
N LYS A 626 34.48 26.81 -19.15
CA LYS A 626 33.50 26.85 -20.25
C LYS A 626 32.43 27.91 -20.04
N ILE A 627 31.86 28.02 -18.83
CA ILE A 627 30.89 29.08 -18.49
C ILE A 627 31.52 30.48 -18.68
N LYS A 628 32.76 30.71 -18.23
CA LYS A 628 33.45 31.99 -18.49
C LYS A 628 33.65 32.25 -19.99
N HIS A 629 34.03 31.25 -20.78
CA HIS A 629 34.17 31.40 -22.24
C HIS A 629 32.83 31.67 -22.94
N VAL A 630 31.76 30.98 -22.55
CA VAL A 630 30.41 31.18 -23.11
C VAL A 630 29.85 32.56 -22.76
N VAL A 631 30.12 33.07 -21.55
CA VAL A 631 29.81 34.47 -21.19
C VAL A 631 30.60 35.45 -22.07
N LYS A 632 31.92 35.30 -22.18
CA LYS A 632 32.76 36.17 -23.02
C LYS A 632 32.28 36.20 -24.49
N LEU A 633 31.97 35.03 -25.06
CA LEU A 633 31.41 34.91 -26.40
C LEU A 633 30.01 35.55 -26.53
N LYS A 634 29.17 35.48 -25.48
CA LYS A 634 27.85 36.13 -25.47
C LYS A 634 27.98 37.66 -25.42
N ASP A 635 28.95 38.18 -24.68
CA ASP A 635 29.20 39.61 -24.57
C ASP A 635 29.78 40.16 -25.89
N GLU A 636 30.75 39.47 -26.48
CA GLU A 636 31.30 39.75 -27.83
C GLU A 636 30.19 39.71 -28.90
N ASN A 637 29.33 38.69 -28.89
CA ASN A 637 28.20 38.59 -29.82
C ASN A 637 27.18 39.73 -29.63
N SER A 638 26.98 40.20 -28.38
CA SER A 638 26.10 41.33 -28.06
C SER A 638 26.70 42.67 -28.52
N GLN A 639 28.01 42.84 -28.37
CA GLN A 639 28.72 44.01 -28.87
C GLN A 639 28.70 44.07 -30.41
N LEU A 640 28.98 42.96 -31.09
CA LEU A 640 28.85 42.82 -32.55
C LEU A 640 27.42 43.11 -33.04
N LYS A 641 26.38 42.66 -32.32
CA LYS A 641 24.98 43.04 -32.61
C LYS A 641 24.75 44.55 -32.47
N SER A 642 25.37 45.21 -31.49
CA SER A 642 25.33 46.67 -31.36
C SER A 642 25.99 47.37 -32.56
N GLU A 643 27.11 46.83 -33.05
CA GLU A 643 27.89 47.38 -34.16
C GLU A 643 27.18 47.18 -35.50
N VAL A 644 26.64 45.98 -35.76
CA VAL A 644 25.74 45.72 -36.90
C VAL A 644 24.52 46.65 -36.86
N SER A 645 23.97 46.95 -35.68
CA SER A 645 22.86 47.90 -35.55
C SER A 645 23.29 49.34 -35.88
N LYS A 646 24.42 49.81 -35.33
CA LYS A 646 25.02 51.13 -35.66
C LYS A 646 25.30 51.26 -37.16
N LEU A 647 25.89 50.23 -37.78
CA LEU A 647 26.20 50.18 -39.21
C LEU A 647 24.91 50.18 -40.06
N ARG A 648 23.86 49.47 -39.65
CA ARG A 648 22.54 49.54 -40.30
C ARG A 648 21.94 50.95 -40.21
N THR A 649 22.04 51.64 -39.07
CA THR A 649 21.61 53.04 -38.95
C THR A 649 22.43 53.98 -39.83
N GLN A 650 23.75 53.80 -39.92
CA GLN A 650 24.60 54.59 -40.81
C GLN A 650 24.29 54.31 -42.29
N LEU A 651 24.04 53.06 -42.67
CA LEU A 651 23.63 52.67 -44.02
C LEU A 651 22.24 53.26 -44.37
N ALA A 652 21.29 53.24 -43.44
CA ALA A 652 19.98 53.87 -43.63
C ALA A 652 20.11 55.39 -43.82
N LYS A 653 20.96 56.06 -43.03
CA LYS A 653 21.28 57.48 -43.22
C LYS A 653 21.94 57.76 -44.58
N LYS A 654 22.91 56.93 -45.00
CA LYS A 654 23.53 57.03 -46.33
C LYS A 654 22.51 56.86 -47.45
N LYS A 655 21.64 55.85 -47.37
CA LYS A 655 20.54 55.66 -48.33
C LYS A 655 19.57 56.84 -48.33
N GLN A 656 19.27 57.46 -47.19
CA GLN A 656 18.42 58.65 -47.15
C GLN A 656 19.09 59.90 -47.75
N SER A 657 20.42 60.05 -47.64
CA SER A 657 21.14 61.09 -48.40
C SER A 657 21.23 60.75 -49.89
N GLU A 658 21.38 59.48 -50.24
CA GLU A 658 21.41 58.99 -51.62
C GLU A 658 20.05 59.19 -52.33
N THR A 659 18.92 58.91 -51.67
CA THR A 659 17.59 59.22 -52.23
C THR A 659 17.36 60.72 -52.36
N LYS A 660 17.81 61.54 -51.39
CA LYS A 660 17.72 63.01 -51.50
C LYS A 660 18.54 63.56 -52.66
N LEU A 661 19.78 63.08 -52.83
CA LEU A 661 20.63 63.45 -53.98
C LEU A 661 20.03 62.94 -55.30
N GLN A 662 19.38 61.77 -55.31
CA GLN A 662 18.64 61.27 -56.48
C GLN A 662 17.38 62.10 -56.77
N GLU A 663 16.65 62.56 -55.75
CA GLU A 663 15.50 63.47 -55.89
C GLU A 663 15.95 64.84 -56.42
N GLU A 664 17.09 65.36 -55.96
CA GLU A 664 17.70 66.61 -56.46
C GLU A 664 18.21 66.44 -57.89
N LEU A 665 18.89 65.34 -58.21
CA LEU A 665 19.30 64.99 -59.58
C LEU A 665 18.09 64.85 -60.50
N ASN A 666 17.02 64.17 -60.07
CA ASN A 666 15.78 64.03 -60.84
C ASN A 666 15.11 65.40 -61.08
N LYS A 667 15.13 66.33 -60.10
CA LYS A 667 14.65 67.71 -60.28
C LYS A 667 15.49 68.47 -61.32
N VAL A 668 16.83 68.37 -61.26
CA VAL A 668 17.75 69.01 -62.21
C VAL A 668 17.58 68.44 -63.63
N LEU A 669 17.32 67.13 -63.75
CA LEU A 669 17.04 66.45 -65.02
C LEU A 669 15.57 66.61 -65.51
N GLY A 670 14.72 67.34 -64.78
CA GLY A 670 13.31 67.58 -65.14
C GLY A 670 12.38 66.36 -64.99
N ILE A 671 12.86 65.26 -64.41
CA ILE A 671 12.12 64.00 -64.26
C ILE A 671 11.15 64.12 -63.07
N LYS A 672 9.87 64.37 -63.36
CA LYS A 672 8.80 64.40 -62.34
C LYS A 672 8.60 63.01 -61.74
N HIS A 673 8.77 62.90 -60.42
CA HIS A 673 8.46 61.68 -59.67
C HIS A 673 6.96 61.36 -59.76
N PHE A 674 6.61 60.13 -60.13
CA PHE A 674 5.23 59.63 -60.11
C PHE A 674 4.77 59.45 -58.65
N ASP A 675 3.56 59.93 -58.32
CA ASP A 675 2.97 59.82 -56.97
C ASP A 675 1.88 58.74 -56.97
N PRO A 676 2.15 57.52 -56.44
CA PRO A 676 1.19 56.41 -56.48
C PRO A 676 -0.13 56.73 -55.76
N SER A 677 -0.10 57.65 -54.79
CA SER A 677 -1.26 58.06 -54.00
C SER A 677 -2.34 58.78 -54.82
N LYS A 678 -1.99 59.26 -56.03
CA LYS A 678 -2.89 59.99 -56.93
C LYS A 678 -3.39 59.17 -58.12
N ALA A 679 -3.00 57.89 -58.23
CA ALA A 679 -3.32 57.05 -59.39
C ALA A 679 -4.78 56.56 -59.44
N PHE A 680 -5.56 56.70 -58.35
CA PHE A 680 -6.88 56.05 -58.20
C PHE A 680 -7.98 56.96 -57.64
N LEU A 681 -7.93 58.27 -57.90
CA LEU A 681 -9.02 59.21 -57.58
C LEU A 681 -9.85 59.51 -58.84
N HIS A 682 -11.03 58.89 -58.93
CA HIS A 682 -12.03 59.19 -59.96
C HIS A 682 -13.25 59.88 -59.32
N GLU A 683 -13.73 60.96 -59.95
CA GLU A 683 -14.99 61.61 -59.58
C GLU A 683 -16.18 60.80 -60.11
N SER A 684 -17.16 60.52 -59.24
CA SER A 684 -18.29 59.65 -59.55
C SER A 684 -19.57 60.42 -59.88
N LYS A 685 -20.20 60.09 -61.02
CA LYS A 685 -21.62 60.33 -61.30
C LYS A 685 -22.25 59.06 -61.87
N GLU A 686 -23.54 58.86 -61.53
CA GLU A 686 -24.52 58.02 -62.25
C GLU A 686 -24.18 56.50 -62.38
N ASN A 687 -24.93 55.53 -61.84
CA ASN A 687 -26.32 55.53 -61.36
C ASN A 687 -26.63 54.46 -60.28
N PHE A 688 -27.43 54.86 -59.28
CA PHE A 688 -28.46 54.12 -58.49
C PHE A 688 -28.37 52.62 -58.10
N ALA A 689 -28.77 52.37 -56.84
CA ALA A 689 -29.46 51.17 -56.30
C ALA A 689 -28.66 49.84 -56.13
N LEU A 690 -28.93 48.96 -55.14
CA LEU A 690 -29.92 48.96 -54.03
C LEU A 690 -29.46 48.09 -52.81
N LYS A 691 -29.47 48.69 -51.60
CA LYS A 691 -29.70 48.13 -50.23
C LYS A 691 -29.39 46.65 -49.84
N THR A 692 -28.47 46.50 -48.86
CA THR A 692 -28.59 45.74 -47.56
C THR A 692 -28.65 44.19 -47.51
N PRO A 693 -28.47 43.51 -46.33
CA PRO A 693 -27.69 43.84 -45.11
C PRO A 693 -26.87 42.67 -44.48
N LEU A 694 -26.24 42.94 -43.31
CA LEU A 694 -25.66 42.10 -42.23
C LEU A 694 -24.11 42.11 -42.19
N LYS A 695 -23.44 42.66 -41.17
CA LYS A 695 -23.38 42.33 -39.70
C LYS A 695 -22.73 40.95 -39.43
N GLU A 696 -21.84 40.76 -38.46
CA GLU A 696 -21.01 41.65 -37.61
C GLU A 696 -20.02 40.75 -36.83
N GLY A 697 -18.81 41.20 -36.44
CA GLY A 697 -17.90 40.32 -35.67
C GLY A 697 -16.48 40.84 -35.46
N ASN A 698 -16.28 41.68 -34.44
CA ASN A 698 -14.96 42.22 -34.09
C ASN A 698 -14.22 41.30 -33.09
N THR A 699 -12.90 41.13 -33.26
CA THR A 699 -12.01 40.56 -32.22
C THR A 699 -10.66 41.29 -32.21
N ASN A 700 -10.37 41.98 -31.10
CA ASN A 700 -9.07 42.62 -30.87
C ASN A 700 -8.04 41.59 -30.35
N CYS A 701 -6.77 41.76 -30.70
CA CYS A 701 -5.63 41.09 -30.06
C CYS A 701 -4.36 41.96 -30.17
N CYS A 702 -3.47 41.81 -29.18
CA CYS A 702 -2.22 42.56 -28.97
C CYS A 702 -2.43 44.03 -28.59
#